data_AF-A0A921LMH9-F1
#
_entry.id   AF-A0A921LMH9-F1
#
_cell.length_a   1.000
_cell.length_b   1.000
_cell.length_c   1.000
_cell.angle_alpha   90.00
_cell.angle_beta   90.00
_cell.angle_gamma   90.00
#
_symmetry.space_group_name_H-M   'P 1'
#
loop_
_entity.id
_entity.type
_entity.pdbx_description
1 polymer ?
#
loop_
_entity_poly.entity_id
_entity_poly.type
_entity_poly.pdbx_seq_one_letter_code
_entity_poly.pdbx_strand_id
1 'polypeptide(L)'
;MNTTEEKEKTLQEETAAPEETETNAPEEATTRKLPRWAKILIGVLAVVVVLVCAGVLYVNGKLDLLRYDDGSVSEVGTIDASEDQDLDVTGLVHNDGEMEMPEGSPFADEDVLNILLIGTDERTEAVNDADAFTHLNQLDGTEDTTEFSDDARADALVLVSLNIKDHTIRLVSIERATGVPILLDGYEGQYDWITHTFRYGGAKLTMDTVEDCFNVQVDHYVRVNFNSFVQIVDAVGGVDIEITELEAKALNWEVPSNSMLIVDKVEPGLNHFDGYTALQYARLRKIDSDWKRIERQRTVIEAVLDQVKDASVVELDNLLNTVLPLVQTNFTKSEITALLVQLPAFLGAEVEQLSMPLQGTYGVRTGMDNRLMYDPDWAVNIKALQDFLYNDKTAEEVIAATPETASAESARKETEEPEADSAWSQKESDPADEYIRRNLHTVDLAYPLSDADFGSSDYRLFMAGLGGSRDTDVQKTLVEYLAAQGVRVVTVPDGVAAGMLLDDYLQTGDTASLNRYLATLPAEQREESRTMWQELYASYPGMLHAAGLGTDKTSSTVAYAVNLLLEGNYNTPDEEIRDAVTAMGGSNTRNTVYWFRKAMEESPEAMEEYLGDNYATARRLYEGLQGELTDGEELLADDLQRVLEAYPEQQILAFVEGDQALQTDGSLAARMQQLLEENEEKVCSIGVTYGKWKNNATFEPDAESDAWDAEGLSSWLGEYVTPGKDLMLALDGEDCPFADGDSLLKDADADVTEVAQKLLILNPDNKIAAATAESAEEEVW
;
A
#
# COMPACT_ATOMS: atom_id res chain seq x y z
N MET A 1 49.82 -32.17 -61.44
CA MET A 1 50.36 -33.33 -62.19
C MET A 1 49.46 -34.51 -61.83
N ASN A 2 48.44 -34.84 -62.62
CA ASN A 2 48.50 -35.56 -63.92
C ASN A 2 48.78 -37.06 -63.72
N THR A 3 48.04 -38.01 -64.29
CA THR A 3 46.80 -37.91 -65.10
C THR A 3 46.02 -39.24 -65.10
N THR A 4 44.70 -39.09 -65.16
CA THR A 4 43.63 -39.86 -65.82
C THR A 4 43.96 -41.01 -66.81
N GLU A 5 43.02 -41.98 -66.90
CA GLU A 5 42.56 -42.70 -68.14
C GLU A 5 43.53 -43.69 -68.86
N GLU A 6 43.11 -44.74 -69.60
CA GLU A 6 41.83 -45.43 -69.88
C GLU A 6 42.12 -46.81 -70.57
N LYS A 7 41.08 -47.54 -71.06
CA LYS A 7 41.08 -48.47 -72.24
C LYS A 7 41.71 -49.88 -72.12
N GLU A 8 41.28 -50.92 -72.86
CA GLU A 8 39.98 -51.23 -73.50
C GLU A 8 39.85 -52.76 -73.86
N LYS A 9 38.81 -53.12 -74.63
CA LYS A 9 38.45 -54.40 -75.31
C LYS A 9 39.63 -55.11 -76.03
N THR A 10 39.58 -56.38 -76.49
CA THR A 10 38.52 -57.32 -76.97
C THR A 10 39.13 -58.76 -76.93
N LEU A 11 38.49 -59.89 -76.63
CA LEU A 11 37.29 -60.59 -77.18
C LEU A 11 37.52 -61.27 -78.55
N GLN A 12 37.40 -62.61 -78.63
CA GLN A 12 36.88 -63.48 -79.73
C GLN A 12 36.91 -64.97 -79.28
N GLU A 13 35.80 -65.72 -79.24
CA GLU A 13 35.18 -66.58 -80.29
C GLU A 13 35.84 -67.97 -80.44
N GLU A 14 35.18 -69.07 -80.83
CA GLU A 14 33.79 -69.40 -81.24
C GLU A 14 33.34 -70.67 -80.44
N THR A 15 32.20 -71.38 -80.51
CA THR A 15 30.98 -71.59 -81.35
C THR A 15 29.88 -72.17 -80.39
N ALA A 16 28.57 -72.37 -80.64
CA ALA A 16 27.57 -72.01 -81.68
C ALA A 16 26.15 -72.31 -81.10
N ALA A 17 25.06 -72.22 -81.89
CA ALA A 17 23.68 -72.58 -81.54
C ALA A 17 22.99 -73.38 -82.68
N PRO A 18 21.67 -73.72 -82.62
CA PRO A 18 20.62 -72.75 -83.00
C PRO A 18 19.22 -72.87 -82.30
N GLU A 19 18.40 -71.81 -82.45
CA GLU A 19 16.90 -71.76 -82.57
C GLU A 19 15.98 -72.37 -81.46
N GLU A 20 14.85 -71.76 -81.02
CA GLU A 20 14.28 -70.41 -81.23
C GLU A 20 13.19 -70.03 -80.16
N THR A 21 12.94 -68.72 -79.98
CA THR A 21 11.75 -67.98 -79.45
C THR A 21 10.90 -68.37 -78.19
N GLU A 22 10.94 -67.44 -77.20
CA GLU A 22 9.83 -66.79 -76.43
C GLU A 22 9.11 -67.34 -75.16
N THR A 23 8.77 -66.35 -74.29
CA THR A 23 7.89 -66.30 -73.09
C THR A 23 8.42 -66.72 -71.70
N ASN A 24 7.86 -66.09 -70.65
CA ASN A 24 8.40 -66.00 -69.29
C ASN A 24 7.72 -66.90 -68.25
N ALA A 25 8.50 -67.41 -67.28
CA ALA A 25 8.07 -67.65 -65.89
C ALA A 25 9.30 -67.61 -64.94
N PRO A 26 9.21 -67.06 -63.72
CA PRO A 26 10.36 -66.94 -62.79
C PRO A 26 10.51 -68.13 -61.84
N GLU A 27 11.74 -68.39 -61.37
CA GLU A 27 12.02 -69.39 -60.33
C GLU A 27 11.58 -68.94 -58.92
N GLU A 28 11.24 -69.91 -58.06
CA GLU A 28 10.65 -69.65 -56.73
C GLU A 28 11.68 -69.14 -55.69
N ALA A 29 11.55 -67.89 -55.26
CA ALA A 29 12.34 -67.33 -54.17
C ALA A 29 11.89 -67.89 -52.79
N THR A 30 12.66 -68.80 -52.21
CA THR A 30 12.33 -69.43 -50.92
C THR A 30 12.26 -68.43 -49.77
N THR A 31 11.08 -68.22 -49.17
CA THR A 31 10.88 -67.26 -48.08
C THR A 31 11.61 -67.67 -46.80
N ARG A 32 12.70 -66.97 -46.45
CA ARG A 32 13.35 -67.11 -45.13
C ARG A 32 12.41 -66.58 -44.04
N LYS A 33 11.82 -67.48 -43.24
CA LYS A 33 10.94 -67.11 -42.13
C LYS A 33 11.76 -66.43 -41.01
N LEU A 34 11.44 -65.15 -40.72
CA LEU A 34 12.04 -64.38 -39.63
C LEU A 34 12.05 -65.17 -38.31
N PRO A 35 13.19 -65.22 -37.58
CA PRO A 35 13.30 -65.92 -36.31
C PRO A 35 12.42 -65.26 -35.23
N ARG A 36 11.99 -66.04 -34.23
CA ARG A 36 11.02 -65.57 -33.22
C ARG A 36 11.50 -64.32 -32.47
N TRP A 37 12.79 -64.22 -32.14
CA TRP A 37 13.36 -63.05 -31.47
C TRP A 37 13.23 -61.77 -32.31
N ALA A 38 13.44 -61.84 -33.63
CA ALA A 38 13.32 -60.68 -34.51
C ALA A 38 11.85 -60.21 -34.62
N LYS A 39 10.89 -61.13 -34.56
CA LYS A 39 9.45 -60.78 -34.51
C LYS A 39 9.06 -60.12 -33.20
N ILE A 40 9.64 -60.56 -32.07
CA ILE A 40 9.45 -59.92 -30.77
C ILE A 40 10.08 -58.51 -30.78
N LEU A 41 11.30 -58.37 -31.33
CA LEU A 41 11.97 -57.08 -31.46
C LEU A 41 11.16 -56.08 -32.30
N ILE A 42 10.62 -56.51 -33.46
CA ILE A 42 9.73 -55.69 -34.30
C ILE A 42 8.44 -55.33 -33.55
N GLY A 43 7.87 -56.25 -32.76
CA GLY A 43 6.70 -55.98 -31.92
C GLY A 43 6.96 -54.94 -30.84
N VAL A 44 8.09 -55.03 -30.13
CA VAL A 44 8.51 -54.03 -29.14
C VAL A 44 8.78 -52.69 -29.80
N LEU A 45 9.50 -52.66 -30.93
CA LEU A 45 9.75 -51.43 -31.68
C LEU A 45 8.45 -50.76 -32.14
N ALA A 46 7.47 -51.54 -32.62
CA ALA A 46 6.16 -51.01 -33.00
C ALA A 46 5.38 -50.44 -31.81
N VAL A 47 5.44 -51.07 -30.63
CA VAL A 47 4.83 -50.52 -29.40
C VAL A 47 5.52 -49.23 -28.97
N VAL A 48 6.86 -49.17 -29.01
CA VAL A 48 7.62 -47.93 -28.71
C VAL A 48 7.25 -46.82 -29.69
N VAL A 49 7.18 -47.09 -30.99
CA VAL A 49 6.75 -46.10 -31.99
C VAL A 49 5.31 -45.64 -31.75
N VAL A 50 4.38 -46.54 -31.40
CA VAL A 50 3.00 -46.15 -31.06
C VAL A 50 2.94 -45.30 -29.78
N LEU A 51 3.75 -45.60 -28.76
CA LEU A 51 3.84 -44.79 -27.54
C LEU A 51 4.45 -43.41 -27.81
N VAL A 52 5.50 -43.33 -28.65
CA VAL A 52 6.09 -42.05 -29.08
C VAL A 52 5.09 -41.24 -29.90
N CYS A 53 4.38 -41.85 -30.86
CA CYS A 53 3.32 -41.16 -31.61
C CYS A 53 2.17 -40.70 -30.72
N ALA A 54 1.79 -41.49 -29.70
CA ALA A 54 0.79 -41.08 -28.72
C ALA A 54 1.27 -39.90 -27.87
N GLY A 55 2.54 -39.92 -27.40
CA GLY A 55 3.15 -38.80 -26.68
C GLY A 55 3.27 -37.52 -27.52
N VAL A 56 3.65 -37.63 -28.79
CA VAL A 56 3.70 -36.49 -29.72
C VAL A 56 2.31 -35.90 -29.98
N LEU A 57 1.28 -36.75 -30.18
CA LEU A 57 -0.10 -36.28 -30.30
C LEU A 57 -0.63 -35.64 -29.01
N TYR A 58 -0.18 -36.14 -27.86
CA TYR A 58 -0.54 -35.62 -26.54
C TYR A 58 0.07 -34.23 -26.30
N VAL A 59 1.38 -34.08 -26.50
CA VAL A 59 2.08 -32.79 -26.38
C VAL A 59 1.53 -31.80 -27.41
N ASN A 60 1.31 -32.20 -28.66
CA ASN A 60 0.67 -31.31 -29.65
C ASN A 60 -0.71 -30.86 -29.19
N GLY A 61 -1.54 -31.75 -28.62
CA GLY A 61 -2.86 -31.42 -28.11
C GLY A 61 -2.86 -30.49 -26.90
N LYS A 62 -1.81 -30.51 -26.06
CA LYS A 62 -1.57 -29.48 -25.02
C LYS A 62 -1.17 -28.15 -25.64
N LEU A 63 -0.25 -28.18 -26.60
CA LEU A 63 0.21 -26.99 -27.32
C LEU A 63 -0.86 -26.41 -28.26
N ASP A 64 -1.91 -27.15 -28.61
CA ASP A 64 -3.09 -26.62 -29.30
C ASP A 64 -3.97 -25.72 -28.39
N LEU A 65 -3.67 -25.60 -27.09
CA LEU A 65 -4.35 -24.70 -26.15
C LEU A 65 -3.76 -23.27 -26.11
N LEU A 66 -2.50 -23.09 -26.51
CA LEU A 66 -1.79 -21.81 -26.44
C LEU A 66 -2.27 -20.81 -27.51
N ARG A 67 -2.26 -19.51 -27.15
CA ARG A 67 -2.58 -18.43 -28.08
C ARG A 67 -1.31 -17.95 -28.78
N TYR A 68 -1.12 -18.40 -30.02
CA TYR A 68 0.05 -18.04 -30.82
C TYR A 68 -0.16 -16.73 -31.56
N ASP A 69 0.73 -15.77 -31.32
CA ASP A 69 0.66 -14.42 -31.88
C ASP A 69 2.08 -13.84 -32.04
N ASP A 70 2.37 -13.14 -33.14
CA ASP A 70 3.73 -12.63 -33.41
C ASP A 70 4.06 -11.31 -32.69
N GLY A 71 3.11 -10.76 -31.93
CA GLY A 71 3.24 -9.56 -31.11
C GLY A 71 3.03 -8.26 -31.86
N SER A 72 2.63 -8.29 -33.14
CA SER A 72 2.44 -7.08 -33.96
C SER A 72 0.97 -6.62 -34.05
N VAL A 73 0.75 -5.35 -33.73
CA VAL A 73 -0.58 -4.70 -33.81
C VAL A 73 -0.94 -4.28 -35.24
N SER A 74 -2.24 -4.20 -35.53
CA SER A 74 -2.74 -3.82 -36.86
C SER A 74 -2.77 -2.30 -37.12
N GLU A 75 -2.89 -1.49 -36.07
CA GLU A 75 -2.80 -0.02 -36.08
C GLU A 75 -1.97 0.44 -34.87
N VAL A 76 -1.26 1.57 -34.99
CA VAL A 76 -0.44 2.15 -33.90
C VAL A 76 -1.36 2.84 -32.90
N GLY A 77 -1.37 2.37 -31.65
CA GLY A 77 -2.14 2.99 -30.57
C GLY A 77 -1.58 4.34 -30.11
N THR A 78 -2.31 5.00 -29.21
CA THR A 78 -1.91 6.27 -28.59
C THR A 78 -2.04 6.24 -27.08
N ILE A 79 -1.28 7.10 -26.41
CA ILE A 79 -1.36 7.44 -24.98
C ILE A 79 -1.76 8.92 -24.91
N ASP A 80 -2.57 9.35 -23.93
CA ASP A 80 -2.86 10.78 -23.76
C ASP A 80 -1.76 11.50 -22.94
N ALA A 81 -1.61 12.81 -23.17
CA ALA A 81 -0.65 13.66 -22.46
C ALA A 81 -0.94 13.77 -20.95
N SER A 82 -2.20 13.56 -20.54
CA SER A 82 -2.63 13.57 -19.13
C SER A 82 -2.35 12.27 -18.38
N GLU A 83 -2.07 11.17 -19.08
CA GLU A 83 -1.88 9.85 -18.46
C GLU A 83 -0.45 9.63 -17.95
N ASP A 84 -0.33 8.85 -16.88
CA ASP A 84 0.93 8.34 -16.34
C ASP A 84 2.00 9.45 -16.21
N GLN A 85 1.72 10.41 -15.33
CA GLN A 85 2.61 11.53 -14.97
C GLN A 85 3.21 11.39 -13.55
N ASP A 86 2.67 10.49 -12.73
CA ASP A 86 3.10 10.26 -11.35
C ASP A 86 4.37 9.41 -11.30
N LEU A 87 5.52 10.08 -11.31
CA LEU A 87 6.85 9.48 -11.16
C LEU A 87 7.61 10.15 -10.02
N ASP A 88 8.10 9.35 -9.05
CA ASP A 88 9.04 9.88 -8.05
C ASP A 88 10.39 10.16 -8.69
N VAL A 89 10.76 11.44 -8.71
CA VAL A 89 12.00 12.00 -9.26
C VAL A 89 12.87 12.64 -8.16
N THR A 90 12.56 12.39 -6.89
CA THR A 90 13.16 13.08 -5.74
C THR A 90 14.66 12.82 -5.66
N GLY A 91 15.44 13.90 -5.63
CA GLY A 91 16.91 13.84 -5.52
C GLY A 91 17.65 13.48 -6.82
N LEU A 92 16.95 13.12 -7.89
CA LEU A 92 17.56 12.74 -9.17
C LEU A 92 18.03 13.96 -9.98
N VAL A 93 19.05 13.76 -10.81
CA VAL A 93 19.61 14.79 -11.70
C VAL A 93 18.84 14.79 -13.02
N HIS A 94 18.30 15.94 -13.40
CA HIS A 94 17.62 16.10 -14.70
C HIS A 94 18.62 16.32 -15.85
N ASN A 95 18.37 15.66 -16.99
CA ASN A 95 19.21 15.68 -18.18
C ASN A 95 18.50 16.32 -19.40
N ASP A 96 19.02 17.47 -19.85
CA ASP A 96 18.58 18.19 -21.06
C ASP A 96 19.20 17.62 -22.38
N GLY A 97 20.01 16.56 -22.31
CA GLY A 97 20.74 15.99 -23.45
C GLY A 97 19.87 15.13 -24.40
N GLU A 98 20.36 14.92 -25.63
CA GLU A 98 19.90 13.82 -26.48
C GLU A 98 20.32 12.49 -25.84
N MET A 99 19.49 11.45 -25.92
CA MET A 99 19.78 10.14 -25.32
C MET A 99 20.83 9.40 -26.17
N GLU A 100 21.99 9.08 -25.58
CA GLU A 100 23.01 8.28 -26.24
C GLU A 100 22.66 6.79 -26.16
N MET A 101 21.97 6.29 -27.19
CA MET A 101 21.70 4.85 -27.35
C MET A 101 23.00 4.04 -27.55
N PRO A 102 23.08 2.79 -27.06
CA PRO A 102 24.26 1.94 -27.21
C PRO A 102 24.56 1.60 -28.68
N GLU A 103 25.83 1.76 -29.10
CA GLU A 103 26.29 1.24 -30.39
C GLU A 103 26.59 -0.27 -30.26
N GLY A 104 25.74 -1.12 -30.85
CA GLY A 104 25.94 -2.56 -30.81
C GLY A 104 25.07 -3.37 -31.78
N SER A 105 25.18 -4.68 -31.62
CA SER A 105 24.13 -5.65 -31.94
C SER A 105 23.85 -6.41 -30.63
N PRO A 106 22.60 -6.69 -30.26
CA PRO A 106 22.25 -7.32 -29.00
C PRO A 106 23.12 -8.54 -28.66
N PHE A 107 23.59 -8.63 -27.41
CA PHE A 107 24.41 -9.75 -26.97
C PHE A 107 23.58 -11.03 -26.82
N ALA A 108 24.12 -12.16 -27.29
CA ALA A 108 23.48 -13.46 -27.29
C ALA A 108 24.50 -14.58 -26.98
N ASP A 109 24.03 -15.65 -26.35
CA ASP A 109 24.77 -16.90 -26.14
C ASP A 109 23.91 -18.08 -26.62
N GLU A 110 24.52 -19.17 -27.11
CA GLU A 110 23.77 -20.34 -27.61
C GLU A 110 23.26 -21.27 -26.48
N ASP A 111 23.77 -21.10 -25.26
CA ASP A 111 23.35 -21.83 -24.05
C ASP A 111 22.35 -21.04 -23.17
N VAL A 112 21.93 -19.83 -23.56
CA VAL A 112 21.01 -18.96 -22.78
C VAL A 112 19.78 -18.59 -23.62
N LEU A 113 18.58 -18.72 -23.06
CA LEU A 113 17.31 -18.33 -23.69
C LEU A 113 16.66 -17.19 -22.90
N ASN A 114 16.35 -16.07 -23.56
CA ASN A 114 15.75 -14.90 -22.93
C ASN A 114 14.28 -14.72 -23.34
N ILE A 115 13.39 -14.68 -22.35
CA ILE A 115 11.94 -14.61 -22.55
C ILE A 115 11.42 -13.36 -21.84
N LEU A 116 10.80 -12.43 -22.57
CA LEU A 116 10.15 -11.28 -21.97
C LEU A 116 8.75 -11.66 -21.47
N LEU A 117 8.59 -11.78 -20.15
CA LEU A 117 7.30 -11.89 -19.49
C LEU A 117 6.66 -10.50 -19.40
N ILE A 118 5.47 -10.37 -19.98
CA ILE A 118 4.71 -9.13 -20.08
C ILE A 118 3.39 -9.28 -19.30
N GLY A 119 3.26 -8.56 -18.19
CA GLY A 119 2.01 -8.42 -17.45
C GLY A 119 1.18 -7.28 -18.03
N THR A 120 -0.01 -7.57 -18.56
CA THR A 120 -0.85 -6.56 -19.24
C THR A 120 -2.11 -6.14 -18.48
N ASP A 121 -2.36 -4.83 -18.48
CA ASP A 121 -3.57 -4.18 -18.01
C ASP A 121 -4.50 -3.87 -19.20
N GLU A 122 -5.69 -4.47 -19.21
CA GLU A 122 -6.56 -4.62 -20.39
C GLU A 122 -7.68 -3.56 -20.43
N ARG A 123 -7.32 -2.32 -20.77
CA ARG A 123 -8.20 -1.12 -20.77
C ARG A 123 -9.27 -1.10 -21.88
N THR A 124 -10.17 -2.09 -21.91
CA THR A 124 -11.26 -2.20 -22.90
C THR A 124 -12.54 -1.46 -22.48
N GLU A 125 -13.46 -1.17 -23.41
CA GLU A 125 -14.78 -0.57 -23.07
C GLU A 125 -15.64 -1.43 -22.12
N ALA A 126 -15.33 -2.72 -21.94
CA ALA A 126 -15.96 -3.58 -20.93
C ALA A 126 -15.36 -3.43 -19.52
N VAL A 127 -14.31 -2.61 -19.38
CA VAL A 127 -13.46 -2.46 -18.20
C VAL A 127 -13.30 -0.97 -17.79
N ASN A 128 -13.48 -0.01 -18.72
CA ASN A 128 -13.08 1.38 -18.50
C ASN A 128 -14.06 2.30 -17.71
N ASP A 129 -15.25 1.85 -17.28
CA ASP A 129 -16.28 2.75 -16.70
C ASP A 129 -16.81 2.26 -15.32
N ALA A 130 -15.94 2.28 -14.30
CA ALA A 130 -16.11 1.73 -12.94
C ALA A 130 -16.42 0.21 -12.83
N ASP A 131 -16.97 -0.39 -13.88
CA ASP A 131 -17.50 -1.75 -13.91
C ASP A 131 -16.43 -2.84 -14.08
N ALA A 132 -15.15 -2.51 -14.30
CA ALA A 132 -14.05 -3.46 -14.14
C ALA A 132 -14.14 -4.24 -12.82
N PHE A 133 -14.40 -3.51 -11.73
CA PHE A 133 -14.41 -4.07 -10.38
C PHE A 133 -15.77 -4.68 -10.00
N THR A 134 -16.86 -4.35 -10.69
CA THR A 134 -18.12 -5.09 -10.54
C THR A 134 -18.08 -6.42 -11.32
N HIS A 135 -17.44 -6.44 -12.50
CA HIS A 135 -17.35 -7.60 -13.38
C HIS A 135 -16.20 -8.56 -13.04
N LEU A 136 -15.27 -8.20 -12.15
CA LEU A 136 -14.34 -9.17 -11.53
C LEU A 136 -15.09 -10.28 -10.74
N ASN A 137 -16.32 -10.03 -10.29
CA ASN A 137 -17.21 -11.08 -9.76
C ASN A 137 -17.80 -12.03 -10.85
N GLN A 138 -17.41 -11.84 -12.12
CA GLN A 138 -17.73 -12.71 -13.27
C GLN A 138 -16.48 -13.46 -13.79
N LEU A 139 -15.44 -13.61 -12.96
CA LEU A 139 -14.34 -14.56 -13.17
C LEU A 139 -14.82 -16.03 -13.02
N ASP A 140 -15.76 -16.44 -13.88
CA ASP A 140 -16.28 -17.81 -13.98
C ASP A 140 -15.53 -18.67 -15.02
N GLY A 141 -14.48 -18.11 -15.64
CA GLY A 141 -13.66 -18.78 -16.64
C GLY A 141 -14.27 -18.80 -18.06
N THR A 142 -15.23 -17.92 -18.36
CA THR A 142 -15.76 -17.75 -19.71
C THR A 142 -14.75 -17.10 -20.67
N GLU A 143 -14.86 -17.45 -21.98
CA GLU A 143 -13.96 -17.00 -23.04
C GLU A 143 -13.83 -15.46 -23.04
N ASP A 144 -14.97 -14.76 -22.96
CA ASP A 144 -15.12 -13.30 -22.96
C ASP A 144 -14.23 -12.57 -21.91
N THR A 145 -13.96 -13.18 -20.74
CA THR A 145 -13.14 -12.54 -19.67
C THR A 145 -11.63 -12.76 -19.82
N THR A 146 -11.20 -13.55 -20.80
CA THR A 146 -9.79 -13.92 -20.97
C THR A 146 -9.19 -13.43 -22.28
N GLU A 147 -9.91 -12.60 -23.06
CA GLU A 147 -9.36 -12.02 -24.29
C GLU A 147 -8.17 -11.08 -24.00
N PHE A 148 -7.31 -10.92 -25.01
CA PHE A 148 -6.16 -10.03 -24.97
C PHE A 148 -6.44 -8.85 -25.90
N SER A 149 -6.38 -7.63 -25.38
CA SER A 149 -6.60 -6.41 -26.15
C SER A 149 -5.34 -5.97 -26.86
N ASP A 150 -5.48 -5.35 -28.04
CA ASP A 150 -4.43 -4.52 -28.62
C ASP A 150 -4.30 -3.18 -27.85
N ASP A 151 -5.35 -2.79 -27.12
CA ASP A 151 -5.49 -1.54 -26.36
C ASP A 151 -5.00 -1.69 -24.90
N ALA A 152 -3.93 -2.46 -24.64
CA ALA A 152 -3.40 -2.72 -23.30
C ALA A 152 -2.14 -1.89 -22.95
N ARG A 153 -1.71 -1.93 -21.69
CA ARG A 153 -0.38 -1.46 -21.22
C ARG A 153 0.42 -2.57 -20.57
N ALA A 154 1.75 -2.49 -20.65
CA ALA A 154 2.69 -3.47 -20.11
C ALA A 154 3.29 -3.00 -18.76
N ASP A 155 2.44 -2.87 -17.74
CA ASP A 155 2.81 -2.32 -16.41
C ASP A 155 3.63 -3.28 -15.52
N ALA A 156 3.97 -4.47 -16.04
CA ALA A 156 5.01 -5.35 -15.51
C ALA A 156 5.82 -5.95 -16.67
N LEU A 157 7.15 -5.75 -16.66
CA LEU A 157 8.09 -6.31 -17.62
C LEU A 157 9.18 -7.07 -16.87
N VAL A 158 9.33 -8.37 -17.14
CA VAL A 158 10.36 -9.21 -16.53
C VAL A 158 11.07 -10.02 -17.61
N LEU A 159 12.35 -9.79 -17.80
CA LEU A 159 13.20 -10.62 -18.65
C LEU A 159 13.58 -11.89 -17.87
N VAL A 160 12.99 -13.02 -18.27
CA VAL A 160 13.25 -14.35 -17.72
C VAL A 160 14.33 -15.00 -18.57
N SER A 161 15.55 -15.07 -18.03
CA SER A 161 16.69 -15.71 -18.68
C SER A 161 16.91 -17.11 -18.12
N LEU A 162 16.93 -18.10 -19.01
CA LEU A 162 17.11 -19.52 -18.69
C LEU A 162 18.47 -19.98 -19.22
N ASN A 163 19.42 -20.24 -18.32
CA ASN A 163 20.70 -20.85 -18.71
C ASN A 163 20.50 -22.37 -18.85
N ILE A 164 20.51 -22.84 -20.10
CA ILE A 164 20.25 -24.23 -20.48
C ILE A 164 21.40 -25.16 -20.06
N LYS A 165 22.63 -24.64 -19.97
CA LYS A 165 23.84 -25.40 -19.64
C LYS A 165 24.00 -25.64 -18.15
N ASP A 166 23.76 -24.62 -17.34
CA ASP A 166 24.03 -24.61 -15.89
C ASP A 166 22.75 -24.71 -15.04
N HIS A 167 21.57 -24.66 -15.68
CA HIS A 167 20.23 -24.85 -15.09
C HIS A 167 19.84 -23.81 -14.03
N THR A 168 20.24 -22.55 -14.24
CA THR A 168 19.83 -21.40 -13.41
C THR A 168 18.74 -20.58 -14.08
N ILE A 169 17.92 -19.89 -13.27
CA ILE A 169 16.88 -18.96 -13.71
C ILE A 169 17.27 -17.57 -13.23
N ARG A 170 17.30 -16.58 -14.13
CA ARG A 170 17.58 -15.18 -13.79
C ARG A 170 16.38 -14.31 -14.17
N LEU A 171 15.82 -13.60 -13.19
CA LEU A 171 14.67 -12.71 -13.33
C LEU A 171 15.12 -11.25 -13.27
N VAL A 172 15.03 -10.53 -14.39
CA VAL A 172 15.35 -9.10 -14.43
C VAL A 172 14.08 -8.30 -14.67
N SER A 173 13.56 -7.64 -13.64
CA SER A 173 12.44 -6.72 -13.82
C SER A 173 12.92 -5.39 -14.40
N ILE A 174 12.18 -4.87 -15.39
CA ILE A 174 12.43 -3.57 -16.00
C ILE A 174 11.36 -2.59 -15.50
N GLU A 175 11.80 -1.47 -14.92
CA GLU A 175 10.91 -0.44 -14.37
C GLU A 175 10.11 0.23 -15.50
N ARG A 176 8.80 0.38 -15.31
CA ARG A 176 7.83 0.75 -16.37
C ARG A 176 8.03 2.16 -16.92
N ALA A 177 8.53 3.09 -16.10
CA ALA A 177 8.83 4.48 -16.43
C ALA A 177 10.29 4.71 -16.88
N THR A 178 11.05 3.64 -17.12
CA THR A 178 12.33 3.69 -17.85
C THR A 178 12.10 4.40 -19.20
N GLY A 179 12.78 5.53 -19.41
CA GLY A 179 12.70 6.31 -20.63
C GLY A 179 13.43 5.64 -21.78
N VAL A 180 12.74 5.40 -22.88
CA VAL A 180 13.25 4.72 -24.08
C VAL A 180 12.86 5.46 -25.36
N PRO A 181 13.60 5.34 -26.48
CA PRO A 181 13.17 5.88 -27.76
C PRO A 181 11.97 5.09 -28.32
N ILE A 182 11.07 5.79 -29.00
CA ILE A 182 9.95 5.14 -29.71
C ILE A 182 10.48 4.64 -31.07
N LEU A 183 10.68 3.33 -31.22
CA LEU A 183 11.25 2.71 -32.43
C LEU A 183 10.24 2.57 -33.59
N LEU A 184 9.54 3.65 -33.93
CA LEU A 184 8.55 3.71 -35.03
C LEU A 184 8.87 4.84 -36.03
N ASP A 185 8.62 4.56 -37.33
CA ASP A 185 8.72 5.55 -38.42
C ASP A 185 7.95 6.84 -38.08
N GLY A 186 8.64 7.98 -38.06
CA GLY A 186 8.05 9.30 -37.75
C GLY A 186 8.12 9.75 -36.29
N TYR A 187 8.64 8.92 -35.38
CA TYR A 187 8.90 9.27 -33.98
C TYR A 187 10.40 9.52 -33.70
N GLU A 188 11.20 9.85 -34.73
CA GLU A 188 12.66 9.94 -34.59
C GLU A 188 13.08 11.05 -33.61
N GLY A 189 13.72 10.66 -32.50
CA GLY A 189 14.12 11.56 -31.42
C GLY A 189 13.03 11.85 -30.38
N GLN A 190 11.91 11.11 -30.41
CA GLN A 190 10.93 11.07 -29.33
C GLN A 190 11.25 9.94 -28.34
N TYR A 191 10.95 10.18 -27.07
CA TYR A 191 11.17 9.26 -25.97
C TYR A 191 9.93 9.18 -25.09
N ASP A 192 9.64 7.99 -24.55
CA ASP A 192 8.51 7.76 -23.65
C ASP A 192 8.82 6.61 -22.68
N TRP A 193 7.89 6.29 -21.77
CA TRP A 193 7.99 5.15 -20.86
C TRP A 193 7.98 3.81 -21.60
N ILE A 194 8.78 2.84 -21.15
CA ILE A 194 8.86 1.53 -21.80
C ILE A 194 7.53 0.76 -21.79
N THR A 195 6.65 0.93 -20.78
CA THR A 195 5.28 0.35 -20.81
C THR A 195 4.45 0.85 -22.01
N HIS A 196 4.68 2.08 -22.49
CA HIS A 196 3.95 2.65 -23.63
C HIS A 196 4.35 2.04 -24.98
N THR A 197 5.54 1.43 -25.09
CA THR A 197 5.94 0.69 -26.31
C THR A 197 4.91 -0.39 -26.69
N PHE A 198 4.30 -1.03 -25.69
CA PHE A 198 3.27 -2.04 -25.91
C PHE A 198 2.01 -1.44 -26.56
N ARG A 199 1.59 -0.26 -26.09
CA ARG A 199 0.47 0.50 -26.67
C ARG A 199 0.76 0.96 -28.10
N TYR A 200 2.02 1.31 -28.39
CA TYR A 200 2.41 1.83 -29.70
C TYR A 200 2.62 0.73 -30.76
N GLY A 201 3.06 -0.47 -30.39
CA GLY A 201 3.43 -1.50 -31.37
C GLY A 201 3.29 -2.96 -30.90
N GLY A 202 2.58 -3.21 -29.81
CA GLY A 202 2.37 -4.53 -29.22
C GLY A 202 3.61 -5.10 -28.54
N ALA A 203 3.51 -6.37 -28.12
CA ALA A 203 4.59 -7.13 -27.50
C ALA A 203 5.89 -7.09 -28.32
N LYS A 204 5.77 -7.04 -29.66
CA LYS A 204 6.92 -6.97 -30.56
C LYS A 204 7.70 -5.67 -30.41
N LEU A 205 7.05 -4.50 -30.44
CA LEU A 205 7.79 -3.24 -30.27
C LEU A 205 8.44 -3.17 -28.88
N THR A 206 7.80 -3.72 -27.85
CA THR A 206 8.42 -3.86 -26.52
C THR A 206 9.64 -4.77 -26.55
N MET A 207 9.60 -5.92 -27.24
CA MET A 207 10.80 -6.77 -27.44
C MET A 207 11.91 -5.99 -28.18
N ASP A 208 11.59 -5.44 -29.36
CA ASP A 208 12.54 -4.68 -30.20
C ASP A 208 13.19 -3.53 -29.40
N THR A 209 12.42 -2.83 -28.54
CA THR A 209 12.93 -1.77 -27.66
C THR A 209 13.76 -2.30 -26.48
N VAL A 210 13.40 -3.43 -25.86
CA VAL A 210 14.25 -4.05 -24.82
C VAL A 210 15.58 -4.51 -25.43
N GLU A 211 15.57 -5.10 -26.64
CA GLU A 211 16.79 -5.52 -27.34
C GLU A 211 17.74 -4.35 -27.62
N ASP A 212 17.24 -3.26 -28.22
CA ASP A 212 18.07 -2.10 -28.58
C ASP A 212 18.52 -1.28 -27.35
N CYS A 213 17.69 -1.15 -26.31
CA CYS A 213 18.04 -0.35 -25.13
C CYS A 213 19.00 -1.10 -24.19
N PHE A 214 18.73 -2.38 -23.91
CA PHE A 214 19.52 -3.18 -22.98
C PHE A 214 20.63 -3.99 -23.68
N ASN A 215 20.69 -3.97 -25.01
CA ASN A 215 21.72 -4.60 -25.83
C ASN A 215 21.93 -6.09 -25.48
N VAL A 216 20.81 -6.80 -25.29
CA VAL A 216 20.71 -8.25 -25.04
C VAL A 216 19.60 -8.83 -25.92
N GLN A 217 19.80 -10.02 -26.46
CA GLN A 217 18.76 -10.66 -27.29
C GLN A 217 17.53 -11.00 -26.44
N VAL A 218 16.34 -10.87 -27.01
CA VAL A 218 15.06 -11.29 -26.42
C VAL A 218 14.39 -12.23 -27.42
N ASP A 219 14.57 -13.53 -27.23
CA ASP A 219 14.14 -14.56 -28.20
C ASP A 219 12.62 -14.60 -28.39
N HIS A 220 11.88 -14.48 -27.28
CA HIS A 220 10.44 -14.72 -27.23
C HIS A 220 9.75 -13.85 -26.18
N TYR A 221 8.43 -13.73 -26.27
CA TYR A 221 7.61 -13.14 -25.20
C TYR A 221 6.55 -14.13 -24.67
N VAL A 222 6.11 -13.88 -23.43
CA VAL A 222 4.98 -14.54 -22.77
C VAL A 222 4.11 -13.43 -22.17
N ARG A 223 2.86 -13.29 -22.65
CA ARG A 223 1.90 -12.29 -22.15
C ARG A 223 0.85 -12.93 -21.25
N VAL A 224 0.59 -12.27 -20.12
CA VAL A 224 -0.38 -12.66 -19.08
C VAL A 224 -1.13 -11.40 -18.64
N ASN A 225 -2.46 -11.42 -18.64
CA ASN A 225 -3.27 -10.31 -18.10
C ASN A 225 -3.71 -10.60 -16.65
N PHE A 226 -4.33 -9.62 -15.98
CA PHE A 226 -4.79 -9.79 -14.59
C PHE A 226 -5.73 -11.00 -14.37
N ASN A 227 -6.65 -11.27 -15.30
CA ASN A 227 -7.58 -12.40 -15.20
C ASN A 227 -6.88 -13.74 -15.41
N SER A 228 -5.87 -13.79 -16.27
CA SER A 228 -4.96 -14.94 -16.41
C SER A 228 -4.11 -15.13 -15.15
N PHE A 229 -3.57 -14.06 -14.57
CA PHE A 229 -2.74 -14.10 -13.36
C PHE A 229 -3.49 -14.73 -12.18
N VAL A 230 -4.71 -14.25 -11.87
CA VAL A 230 -5.54 -14.80 -10.78
C VAL A 230 -5.74 -16.30 -10.97
N GLN A 231 -6.18 -16.71 -12.16
CA GLN A 231 -6.42 -18.12 -12.47
C GLN A 231 -5.15 -18.98 -12.47
N ILE A 232 -3.97 -18.43 -12.76
CA ILE A 232 -2.69 -19.15 -12.68
C ILE A 232 -2.32 -19.42 -11.20
N VAL A 233 -2.47 -18.42 -10.33
CA VAL A 233 -2.23 -18.56 -8.88
C VAL A 233 -3.23 -19.53 -8.24
N ASP A 234 -4.52 -19.42 -8.57
CA ASP A 234 -5.54 -20.35 -8.10
C ASP A 234 -5.29 -21.79 -8.61
N ALA A 235 -4.75 -21.95 -9.82
CA ALA A 235 -4.45 -23.26 -10.41
C ALA A 235 -3.23 -23.96 -9.79
N VAL A 236 -2.26 -23.21 -9.22
CA VAL A 236 -1.22 -23.79 -8.36
C VAL A 236 -1.70 -24.00 -6.92
N GLY A 237 -2.90 -23.51 -6.57
CA GLY A 237 -3.52 -23.69 -5.26
C GLY A 237 -3.13 -22.63 -4.24
N GLY A 238 -2.99 -21.37 -4.68
CA GLY A 238 -2.56 -20.25 -3.86
C GLY A 238 -1.04 -20.18 -3.68
N VAL A 239 -0.57 -19.12 -3.01
CA VAL A 239 0.84 -18.85 -2.72
C VAL A 239 1.05 -18.38 -1.29
N ASP A 240 2.12 -18.84 -0.64
CA ASP A 240 2.51 -18.37 0.69
C ASP A 240 3.42 -17.14 0.57
N ILE A 241 3.08 -16.02 1.21
CA ILE A 241 3.82 -14.75 1.17
C ILE A 241 3.92 -14.14 2.57
N GLU A 242 5.10 -13.67 2.94
CA GLU A 242 5.35 -12.93 4.18
C GLU A 242 5.22 -11.43 3.94
N ILE A 243 4.40 -10.75 4.75
CA ILE A 243 4.07 -9.32 4.61
C ILE A 243 4.34 -8.52 5.88
N THR A 244 4.71 -7.26 5.72
CA THR A 244 4.88 -6.29 6.81
C THR A 244 3.55 -5.80 7.38
N GLU A 245 3.60 -5.12 8.52
CA GLU A 245 2.43 -4.51 9.16
C GLU A 245 1.76 -3.43 8.29
N LEU A 246 2.56 -2.61 7.58
CA LEU A 246 2.04 -1.60 6.65
C LEU A 246 1.35 -2.23 5.42
N GLU A 247 1.91 -3.33 4.90
CA GLU A 247 1.29 -4.09 3.81
C GLU A 247 -0.02 -4.75 4.27
N ALA A 248 -0.06 -5.35 5.45
CA ALA A 248 -1.28 -5.91 6.02
C ALA A 248 -2.35 -4.83 6.25
N LYS A 249 -1.98 -3.65 6.78
CA LYS A 249 -2.88 -2.52 6.98
C LYS A 249 -3.44 -1.99 5.66
N ALA A 250 -2.60 -1.84 4.63
CA ALA A 250 -3.02 -1.34 3.32
C ALA A 250 -3.85 -2.37 2.52
N LEU A 251 -3.51 -3.67 2.55
CA LEU A 251 -4.32 -4.74 1.95
C LEU A 251 -5.72 -4.83 2.60
N ASN A 252 -5.82 -4.65 3.92
CA ASN A 252 -7.09 -4.69 4.63
C ASN A 252 -7.96 -3.42 4.45
N TRP A 253 -7.38 -2.26 4.13
CA TRP A 253 -8.09 -0.98 4.08
C TRP A 253 -8.20 -0.37 2.68
N GLU A 254 -7.09 -0.28 1.95
CA GLU A 254 -7.07 0.37 0.64
C GLU A 254 -7.80 -0.47 -0.42
N VAL A 255 -7.62 -1.79 -0.37
CA VAL A 255 -8.16 -2.69 -1.39
C VAL A 255 -9.69 -2.77 -1.34
N PRO A 256 -10.38 -2.91 -0.18
CA PRO A 256 -11.84 -2.91 -0.14
C PRO A 256 -12.49 -1.54 -0.39
N SER A 257 -11.72 -0.44 -0.31
CA SER A 257 -12.22 0.91 -0.64
C SER A 257 -12.03 1.28 -2.12
N ASN A 258 -10.90 0.89 -2.72
CA ASN A 258 -10.58 1.17 -4.13
C ASN A 258 -11.04 0.06 -5.10
N SER A 259 -11.40 -1.12 -4.62
CA SER A 259 -11.94 -2.22 -5.42
C SER A 259 -13.17 -2.84 -4.75
N MET A 260 -14.17 -3.23 -5.54
CA MET A 260 -15.40 -3.87 -5.04
C MET A 260 -15.21 -5.37 -4.71
N LEU A 261 -14.00 -5.74 -4.28
CA LEU A 261 -13.59 -7.11 -3.96
C LEU A 261 -13.25 -7.23 -2.48
N ILE A 262 -13.72 -8.31 -1.87
CA ILE A 262 -13.43 -8.64 -0.48
C ILE A 262 -12.15 -9.49 -0.48
N VAL A 263 -11.05 -8.90 0.01
CA VAL A 263 -9.88 -9.66 0.44
C VAL A 263 -10.21 -10.26 1.82
N ASP A 264 -9.90 -11.55 2.03
CA ASP A 264 -9.99 -12.14 3.38
C ASP A 264 -8.94 -11.47 4.28
N LYS A 265 -9.29 -11.21 5.56
CA LYS A 265 -8.43 -10.38 6.43
C LYS A 265 -7.03 -11.00 6.59
N VAL A 266 -6.01 -10.27 6.13
CA VAL A 266 -4.60 -10.63 6.30
C VAL A 266 -4.05 -10.06 7.62
N GLU A 267 -3.01 -10.67 8.16
CA GLU A 267 -2.30 -10.20 9.37
C GLU A 267 -0.80 -10.00 9.05
N PRO A 268 0.00 -9.30 9.87
CA PRO A 268 1.45 -9.21 9.66
C PRO A 268 2.13 -10.60 9.75
N GLY A 269 3.14 -10.85 8.90
CA GLY A 269 3.88 -12.11 8.81
C GLY A 269 3.43 -13.01 7.63
N LEU A 270 3.66 -14.31 7.74
CA LEU A 270 3.36 -15.30 6.70
C LEU A 270 1.86 -15.55 6.53
N ASN A 271 1.33 -15.27 5.34
CA ASN A 271 -0.06 -15.48 4.94
C ASN A 271 -0.14 -16.40 3.71
N HIS A 272 -1.29 -17.02 3.50
CA HIS A 272 -1.60 -17.80 2.29
C HIS A 272 -2.59 -17.01 1.42
N PHE A 273 -2.20 -16.64 0.21
CA PHE A 273 -2.97 -15.81 -0.71
C PHE A 273 -3.60 -16.63 -1.84
N ASP A 274 -4.85 -16.31 -2.17
CA ASP A 274 -5.47 -16.69 -3.44
C ASP A 274 -5.00 -15.76 -4.58
N GLY A 275 -5.42 -16.02 -5.81
CA GLY A 275 -5.03 -15.23 -6.98
C GLY A 275 -5.42 -13.76 -6.89
N TYR A 276 -6.53 -13.44 -6.23
CA TYR A 276 -6.96 -12.05 -6.01
C TYR A 276 -6.04 -11.34 -5.02
N THR A 277 -5.77 -11.94 -3.86
CA THR A 277 -4.93 -11.34 -2.81
C THR A 277 -3.50 -11.16 -3.30
N ALA A 278 -2.97 -12.16 -4.02
CA ALA A 278 -1.67 -12.08 -4.67
C ALA A 278 -1.60 -10.97 -5.75
N LEU A 279 -2.68 -10.77 -6.54
CA LEU A 279 -2.74 -9.69 -7.53
C LEU A 279 -2.77 -8.32 -6.86
N GLN A 280 -3.50 -8.17 -5.76
CA GLN A 280 -3.60 -6.89 -5.05
C GLN A 280 -2.28 -6.55 -4.35
N TYR A 281 -1.59 -7.54 -3.75
CA TYR A 281 -0.22 -7.39 -3.24
C TYR A 281 0.76 -6.95 -4.35
N ALA A 282 0.74 -7.62 -5.52
CA ALA A 282 1.55 -7.24 -6.69
C ALA A 282 1.18 -5.89 -7.35
N ARG A 283 0.08 -5.25 -6.91
CA ARG A 283 -0.40 -3.95 -7.40
C ARG A 283 -0.35 -2.81 -6.37
N LEU A 284 0.00 -3.11 -5.12
CA LEU A 284 0.01 -2.13 -4.01
C LEU A 284 0.94 -0.95 -4.32
N ARG A 285 0.45 0.29 -4.09
CA ARG A 285 1.15 1.54 -4.47
C ARG A 285 1.16 2.64 -3.41
N LYS A 286 0.17 2.78 -2.51
CA LYS A 286 0.09 3.97 -1.62
C LYS A 286 1.03 3.97 -0.41
N ILE A 287 1.71 2.86 -0.10
CA ILE A 287 2.62 2.78 1.05
C ILE A 287 4.10 3.03 0.70
N ASP A 288 4.46 2.98 -0.59
CA ASP A 288 5.86 3.04 -1.05
C ASP A 288 5.96 3.36 -2.56
N SER A 289 7.08 2.99 -3.21
CA SER A 289 7.46 3.39 -4.57
C SER A 289 7.25 2.28 -5.61
N ASP A 290 7.31 2.65 -6.90
CA ASP A 290 7.20 1.71 -8.03
C ASP A 290 8.18 0.52 -7.90
N TRP A 291 9.39 0.79 -7.38
CA TRP A 291 10.43 -0.19 -7.07
C TRP A 291 9.98 -1.27 -6.07
N LYS A 292 9.26 -0.90 -5.00
CA LYS A 292 8.69 -1.88 -4.05
C LYS A 292 7.60 -2.72 -4.69
N ARG A 293 6.75 -2.14 -5.57
CA ARG A 293 5.79 -2.93 -6.35
C ARG A 293 6.50 -3.95 -7.26
N ILE A 294 7.63 -3.58 -7.86
CA ILE A 294 8.46 -4.48 -8.68
C ILE A 294 9.13 -5.59 -7.84
N GLU A 295 9.51 -5.30 -6.60
CA GLU A 295 9.91 -6.32 -5.62
C GLU A 295 8.76 -7.31 -5.36
N ARG A 296 7.56 -6.83 -5.01
CA ARG A 296 6.37 -7.68 -4.78
C ARG A 296 5.99 -8.54 -5.99
N GLN A 297 6.06 -7.99 -7.20
CA GLN A 297 5.78 -8.73 -8.43
C GLN A 297 6.70 -9.94 -8.60
N ARG A 298 8.00 -9.81 -8.30
CA ARG A 298 8.94 -10.94 -8.32
C ARG A 298 8.68 -11.90 -7.16
N THR A 299 8.36 -11.42 -5.96
CA THR A 299 7.98 -12.27 -4.81
C THR A 299 6.82 -13.20 -5.15
N VAL A 300 5.78 -12.73 -5.87
CA VAL A 300 4.68 -13.62 -6.31
C VAL A 300 5.16 -14.62 -7.37
N ILE A 301 5.99 -14.21 -8.34
CA ILE A 301 6.54 -15.13 -9.35
C ILE A 301 7.35 -16.26 -8.67
N GLU A 302 8.18 -15.92 -7.69
CA GLU A 302 8.93 -16.91 -6.92
C GLU A 302 8.01 -17.81 -6.11
N ALA A 303 7.02 -17.28 -5.39
CA ALA A 303 6.07 -18.10 -4.63
C ALA A 303 5.26 -19.06 -5.53
N VAL A 304 4.92 -18.66 -6.77
CA VAL A 304 4.30 -19.55 -7.77
C VAL A 304 5.27 -20.65 -8.23
N LEU A 305 6.55 -20.33 -8.46
CA LEU A 305 7.58 -21.33 -8.78
C LEU A 305 7.80 -22.31 -7.61
N ASP A 306 7.80 -21.80 -6.39
CA ASP A 306 8.00 -22.56 -5.16
C ASP A 306 6.83 -23.51 -4.87
N GLN A 307 5.60 -23.10 -5.19
CA GLN A 307 4.41 -23.95 -5.07
C GLN A 307 4.42 -25.13 -6.07
N VAL A 308 5.06 -25.00 -7.24
CA VAL A 308 5.09 -26.07 -8.26
C VAL A 308 6.34 -26.95 -8.23
N LYS A 309 7.38 -26.62 -7.46
CA LYS A 309 8.68 -27.34 -7.48
C LYS A 309 8.58 -28.84 -7.12
N ASP A 310 7.69 -29.18 -6.19
CA ASP A 310 7.43 -30.55 -5.72
C ASP A 310 6.23 -31.22 -6.40
N ALA A 311 5.56 -30.54 -7.35
CA ALA A 311 4.36 -31.04 -8.01
C ALA A 311 4.62 -32.30 -8.84
N SER A 312 3.75 -33.32 -8.75
CA SER A 312 3.93 -34.52 -9.55
C SER A 312 3.61 -34.28 -11.02
N VAL A 313 4.08 -35.19 -11.89
CA VAL A 313 3.79 -35.17 -13.34
C VAL A 313 2.29 -35.15 -13.64
N VAL A 314 1.41 -35.57 -12.72
CA VAL A 314 -0.05 -35.49 -12.89
C VAL A 314 -0.61 -34.12 -12.47
N GLU A 315 -0.07 -33.50 -11.42
CA GLU A 315 -0.44 -32.13 -11.04
C GLU A 315 0.07 -31.12 -12.08
N LEU A 316 1.33 -31.23 -12.52
CA LEU A 316 1.89 -30.43 -13.62
C LEU A 316 1.10 -30.59 -14.93
N ASP A 317 0.65 -31.81 -15.26
CA ASP A 317 -0.18 -32.04 -16.44
C ASP A 317 -1.56 -31.36 -16.33
N ASN A 318 -2.18 -31.41 -15.14
CA ASN A 318 -3.44 -30.73 -14.87
C ASN A 318 -3.27 -29.21 -14.94
N LEU A 319 -2.22 -28.66 -14.30
CA LEU A 319 -1.87 -27.24 -14.34
C LEU A 319 -1.69 -26.75 -15.79
N LEU A 320 -1.01 -27.54 -16.64
CA LEU A 320 -0.88 -27.22 -18.06
C LEU A 320 -2.21 -27.24 -18.85
N ASN A 321 -3.29 -27.86 -18.36
CA ASN A 321 -4.61 -27.68 -18.99
C ASN A 321 -5.20 -26.30 -18.67
N THR A 322 -4.90 -25.73 -17.50
CA THR A 322 -5.46 -24.46 -17.02
C THR A 322 -4.61 -23.27 -17.44
N VAL A 323 -3.28 -23.38 -17.36
CA VAL A 323 -2.34 -22.27 -17.64
C VAL A 323 -2.16 -22.01 -19.14
N LEU A 324 -2.09 -23.04 -19.99
CA LEU A 324 -1.82 -22.86 -21.42
C LEU A 324 -2.89 -22.03 -22.18
N PRO A 325 -4.22 -22.17 -21.90
CA PRO A 325 -5.25 -21.28 -22.47
C PRO A 325 -5.14 -19.80 -22.08
N LEU A 326 -4.41 -19.47 -21.00
CA LEU A 326 -4.34 -18.15 -20.38
C LEU A 326 -3.14 -17.32 -20.84
N VAL A 327 -2.31 -17.86 -21.74
CA VAL A 327 -1.04 -17.27 -22.18
C VAL A 327 -1.05 -16.99 -23.69
N GLN A 328 -0.58 -15.78 -24.07
CA GLN A 328 -0.26 -15.42 -25.46
C GLN A 328 1.27 -15.38 -25.66
N THR A 329 1.77 -15.87 -26.80
CA THR A 329 3.21 -15.98 -27.08
C THR A 329 3.56 -16.12 -28.57
N ASN A 330 4.76 -15.69 -28.97
CA ASN A 330 5.34 -15.92 -30.30
C ASN A 330 6.15 -17.23 -30.44
N PHE A 331 6.35 -18.00 -29.35
CA PHE A 331 7.04 -19.30 -29.39
C PHE A 331 6.42 -20.26 -30.43
N THR A 332 7.23 -21.03 -31.16
CA THR A 332 6.68 -22.14 -31.96
C THR A 332 6.45 -23.40 -31.12
N LYS A 333 5.55 -24.27 -31.56
CA LYS A 333 5.31 -25.60 -30.95
C LYS A 333 6.59 -26.44 -30.83
N SER A 334 7.59 -26.19 -31.68
CA SER A 334 8.91 -26.82 -31.64
C SER A 334 9.72 -26.40 -30.42
N GLU A 335 9.86 -25.09 -30.17
CA GLU A 335 10.61 -24.57 -29.02
C GLU A 335 9.94 -24.98 -27.71
N ILE A 336 8.62 -24.83 -27.58
CA ILE A 336 7.92 -25.21 -26.33
C ILE A 336 8.01 -26.73 -26.09
N THR A 337 8.01 -27.56 -27.15
CA THR A 337 8.28 -29.01 -27.00
C THR A 337 9.70 -29.26 -26.49
N ALA A 338 10.69 -28.46 -26.90
CA ALA A 338 12.06 -28.58 -26.40
C ALA A 338 12.16 -28.13 -24.94
N LEU A 339 11.53 -27.02 -24.55
CA LEU A 339 11.47 -26.54 -23.18
C LEU A 339 10.75 -27.52 -22.25
N LEU A 340 9.61 -28.11 -22.65
CA LEU A 340 8.91 -29.14 -21.88
C LEU A 340 9.74 -30.42 -21.65
N VAL A 341 10.74 -30.70 -22.50
CA VAL A 341 11.69 -31.81 -22.29
C VAL A 341 12.80 -31.42 -21.30
N GLN A 342 13.11 -30.13 -21.18
CA GLN A 342 14.13 -29.60 -20.27
C GLN A 342 13.58 -29.18 -18.90
N LEU A 343 12.27 -28.89 -18.80
CA LEU A 343 11.57 -28.45 -17.58
C LEU A 343 11.98 -29.24 -16.31
N PRO A 344 12.14 -30.59 -16.32
CA PRO A 344 12.56 -31.34 -15.12
C PRO A 344 13.99 -31.06 -14.63
N ALA A 345 14.81 -30.29 -15.37
CA ALA A 345 16.11 -29.81 -14.93
C ALA A 345 16.04 -28.41 -14.28
N PHE A 346 14.95 -27.67 -14.53
CA PHE A 346 14.69 -26.34 -13.94
C PHE A 346 13.75 -26.39 -12.72
N LEU A 347 13.06 -27.51 -12.46
CA LEU A 347 12.29 -27.71 -11.23
C LEU A 347 13.22 -27.73 -10.02
N GLY A 348 13.11 -26.70 -9.15
CA GLY A 348 14.02 -26.50 -8.03
C GLY A 348 15.38 -25.92 -8.42
N ALA A 349 15.47 -25.25 -9.57
CA ALA A 349 16.61 -24.40 -9.91
C ALA A 349 16.75 -23.22 -8.93
N GLU A 350 17.97 -22.72 -8.78
CA GLU A 350 18.23 -21.47 -8.07
C GLU A 350 17.75 -20.30 -8.93
N VAL A 351 16.95 -19.42 -8.33
CA VAL A 351 16.42 -18.20 -8.94
C VAL A 351 17.25 -17.03 -8.44
N GLU A 352 17.86 -16.27 -9.35
CA GLU A 352 18.47 -14.98 -9.02
C GLU A 352 17.63 -13.83 -9.57
N GLN A 353 17.60 -12.71 -8.84
CA GLN A 353 16.83 -11.53 -9.22
C GLN A 353 17.71 -10.30 -9.44
N LEU A 354 17.29 -9.43 -10.38
CA LEU A 354 17.83 -8.08 -10.54
C LEU A 354 16.70 -7.11 -10.94
N SER A 355 16.92 -5.81 -10.75
CA SER A 355 16.04 -4.74 -11.23
C SER A 355 16.81 -3.83 -12.19
N MET A 356 16.15 -3.30 -13.21
CA MET A 356 16.73 -2.41 -14.22
C MET A 356 15.87 -1.16 -14.43
N PRO A 357 16.46 0.05 -14.51
CA PRO A 357 17.89 0.34 -14.26
C PRO A 357 18.30 0.09 -12.80
N LEU A 358 19.60 -0.14 -12.56
CA LEU A 358 20.15 -0.30 -11.22
C LEU A 358 20.00 0.98 -10.41
N GLN A 359 19.77 0.85 -9.10
CA GLN A 359 19.69 1.98 -8.17
C GLN A 359 20.93 2.88 -8.26
N GLY A 360 20.72 4.20 -8.21
CA GLY A 360 21.78 5.20 -8.35
C GLY A 360 22.43 5.33 -9.74
N THR A 361 22.01 4.57 -10.75
CA THR A 361 22.61 4.59 -12.12
C THR A 361 21.74 5.29 -13.17
N TYR A 362 20.73 6.06 -12.74
CA TYR A 362 19.83 6.80 -13.62
C TYR A 362 19.61 8.23 -13.14
N GLY A 363 19.45 9.13 -14.10
CA GLY A 363 18.90 10.47 -13.89
C GLY A 363 17.41 10.51 -14.21
N VAL A 364 16.92 11.70 -14.53
CA VAL A 364 15.58 11.93 -15.06
C VAL A 364 15.70 12.74 -16.35
N ARG A 365 14.82 12.48 -17.31
CA ARG A 365 14.68 13.35 -18.49
C ARG A 365 13.21 13.67 -18.76
N THR A 366 12.99 14.58 -19.69
CA THR A 366 11.66 14.91 -20.21
C THR A 366 11.53 14.37 -21.63
N GLY A 367 10.46 13.61 -21.88
CA GLY A 367 10.16 13.03 -23.20
C GLY A 367 8.94 13.66 -23.87
N MET A 368 8.21 12.83 -24.61
CA MET A 368 6.98 13.21 -25.31
C MET A 368 5.95 13.79 -24.33
N ASP A 369 5.19 14.78 -24.79
CA ASP A 369 4.16 15.50 -24.04
C ASP A 369 4.58 16.07 -22.67
N ASN A 370 5.89 16.28 -22.48
CA ASN A 370 6.55 16.72 -21.25
C ASN A 370 6.57 15.69 -20.10
N ARG A 371 6.24 14.42 -20.36
CA ARG A 371 6.30 13.35 -19.36
C ARG A 371 7.72 13.19 -18.79
N LEU A 372 7.83 13.09 -17.47
CA LEU A 372 9.08 12.77 -16.77
C LEU A 372 9.33 11.26 -16.83
N MET A 373 10.58 10.86 -16.99
CA MET A 373 10.99 9.44 -17.09
C MET A 373 12.38 9.24 -16.52
N TYR A 374 12.70 8.04 -16.04
CA TYR A 374 14.07 7.72 -15.65
C TYR A 374 14.98 7.68 -16.89
N ASP A 375 16.21 8.18 -16.75
CA ASP A 375 17.21 8.29 -17.82
C ASP A 375 18.45 7.48 -17.44
N PRO A 376 18.56 6.20 -17.85
CA PRO A 376 19.63 5.32 -17.43
C PRO A 376 21.00 5.73 -17.98
N ASP A 377 22.07 5.54 -17.18
CA ASP A 377 23.40 5.30 -17.75
C ASP A 377 23.37 3.93 -18.42
N TRP A 378 23.03 3.92 -19.71
CA TRP A 378 22.96 2.70 -20.52
C TRP A 378 24.29 1.92 -20.48
N ALA A 379 25.45 2.59 -20.46
CA ALA A 379 26.74 1.91 -20.47
C ALA A 379 27.03 1.14 -19.16
N VAL A 380 26.56 1.66 -18.02
CA VAL A 380 26.60 0.95 -16.73
C VAL A 380 25.56 -0.17 -16.69
N ASN A 381 24.31 0.12 -17.05
CA ASN A 381 23.19 -0.82 -16.95
C ASN A 381 23.32 -2.03 -17.88
N ILE A 382 23.65 -1.80 -19.15
CA ILE A 382 23.92 -2.88 -20.13
C ILE A 382 25.04 -3.79 -19.65
N LYS A 383 26.11 -3.20 -19.11
CA LYS A 383 27.24 -3.99 -18.61
C LYS A 383 26.83 -4.80 -17.38
N ALA A 384 26.09 -4.21 -16.44
CA ALA A 384 25.58 -4.91 -15.27
C ALA A 384 24.67 -6.10 -15.67
N LEU A 385 23.77 -5.87 -16.62
CA LEU A 385 22.89 -6.91 -17.17
C LEU A 385 23.67 -8.01 -17.88
N GLN A 386 24.62 -7.68 -18.75
CA GLN A 386 25.45 -8.67 -19.44
C GLN A 386 26.37 -9.43 -18.47
N ASP A 387 26.88 -8.79 -17.42
CA ASP A 387 27.64 -9.43 -16.36
C ASP A 387 26.78 -10.42 -15.55
N PHE A 388 25.52 -10.06 -15.24
CA PHE A 388 24.54 -10.92 -14.56
C PHE A 388 24.11 -12.12 -15.43
N LEU A 389 23.69 -11.87 -16.67
CA LEU A 389 23.13 -12.92 -17.53
C LEU A 389 24.20 -13.90 -18.02
N TYR A 390 25.36 -13.42 -18.49
CA TYR A 390 26.30 -14.23 -19.30
C TYR A 390 27.69 -14.45 -18.71
N ASN A 391 28.13 -13.68 -17.71
CA ASN A 391 29.48 -13.78 -17.13
C ASN A 391 29.52 -14.49 -15.76
N ASP A 392 28.48 -15.26 -15.44
CA ASP A 392 28.32 -16.04 -14.19
C ASP A 392 28.55 -15.24 -12.90
N LYS A 393 28.18 -13.96 -12.90
CA LYS A 393 28.15 -13.16 -11.66
C LYS A 393 26.79 -13.23 -10.99
N THR A 394 26.84 -13.29 -9.67
CA THR A 394 25.64 -13.11 -8.85
C THR A 394 25.11 -11.68 -8.88
N ALA A 395 23.84 -11.49 -8.54
CA ALA A 395 23.27 -10.15 -8.33
C ALA A 395 24.11 -9.31 -7.34
N GLU A 396 24.53 -9.91 -6.22
CA GLU A 396 25.42 -9.28 -5.22
C GLU A 396 26.74 -8.80 -5.83
N GLU A 397 27.39 -9.61 -6.69
CA GLU A 397 28.65 -9.23 -7.35
C GLU A 397 28.47 -8.15 -8.41
N VAL A 398 27.29 -8.04 -9.02
CA VAL A 398 26.95 -6.98 -9.99
C VAL A 398 26.68 -5.66 -9.26
N ILE A 399 25.94 -5.69 -8.15
CA ILE A 399 25.70 -4.54 -7.27
C ILE A 399 27.02 -4.06 -6.65
N ALA A 400 27.82 -4.96 -6.07
CA ALA A 400 29.12 -4.63 -5.48
C ALA A 400 30.18 -4.15 -6.51
N ALA A 401 29.99 -4.45 -7.80
CA ALA A 401 30.81 -3.91 -8.89
C ALA A 401 30.40 -2.49 -9.35
N THR A 402 29.27 -1.98 -8.87
CA THR A 402 28.67 -0.67 -9.22
C THR A 402 28.56 0.19 -7.94
N PRO A 403 29.59 1.00 -7.60
CA PRO A 403 29.67 1.71 -6.32
C PRO A 403 28.47 2.61 -5.99
N GLU A 404 27.87 3.20 -7.01
CA GLU A 404 26.68 4.03 -6.94
C GLU A 404 25.47 3.24 -6.43
N THR A 405 25.25 2.04 -6.98
CA THR A 405 24.19 1.11 -6.58
C THR A 405 24.44 0.52 -5.19
N ALA A 406 25.65 0.06 -4.92
CA ALA A 406 26.02 -0.44 -3.60
C ALA A 406 25.81 0.63 -2.50
N SER A 407 26.09 1.90 -2.80
CA SER A 407 25.83 3.00 -1.87
C SER A 407 24.33 3.33 -1.72
N ALA A 408 23.56 3.27 -2.81
CA ALA A 408 22.12 3.52 -2.78
C ALA A 408 21.37 2.41 -2.02
N GLU A 409 21.69 1.14 -2.28
CA GLU A 409 21.09 0.00 -1.57
C GLU A 409 21.51 -0.06 -0.10
N SER A 410 22.74 0.35 0.26
CA SER A 410 23.14 0.44 1.67
C SER A 410 22.29 1.47 2.42
N ALA A 411 22.16 2.70 1.89
CA ALA A 411 21.31 3.75 2.48
C ALA A 411 19.82 3.35 2.50
N ARG A 412 19.37 2.55 1.53
CA ARG A 412 18.02 2.01 1.47
C ARG A 412 17.78 0.95 2.55
N LYS A 413 18.71 0.00 2.77
CA LYS A 413 18.60 -0.97 3.87
C LYS A 413 18.68 -0.29 5.25
N GLU A 414 19.53 0.72 5.39
CA GLU A 414 19.60 1.58 6.58
C GLU A 414 18.29 2.36 6.85
N THR A 415 17.35 2.43 5.90
CA THR A 415 16.04 3.07 6.05
C THR A 415 14.83 2.12 5.91
N GLU A 416 15.02 0.86 5.48
CA GLU A 416 13.94 -0.12 5.26
C GLU A 416 13.95 -1.33 6.23
N GLU A 417 15.08 -1.68 6.88
CA GLU A 417 15.17 -2.85 7.79
C GLU A 417 15.22 -2.46 9.30
N PRO A 418 14.12 -2.57 10.06
CA PRO A 418 14.19 -2.81 11.50
C PRO A 418 14.60 -4.28 11.75
N GLU A 419 15.89 -4.53 12.03
CA GLU A 419 16.52 -5.86 12.04
C GLU A 419 15.66 -7.01 12.64
N ALA A 420 15.07 -7.83 11.76
CA ALA A 420 14.32 -9.04 12.11
C ALA A 420 15.23 -10.29 12.17
N ASP A 421 16.22 -10.23 13.06
CA ASP A 421 16.97 -11.36 13.65
C ASP A 421 17.66 -12.38 12.72
N SER A 422 18.99 -12.26 12.56
CA SER A 422 19.81 -13.47 12.45
C SER A 422 21.19 -13.41 13.12
N ALA A 423 21.42 -14.39 14.01
CA ALA A 423 22.74 -14.95 14.36
C ALA A 423 23.79 -14.08 15.10
N TRP A 424 23.46 -13.65 16.32
CA TRP A 424 24.38 -13.65 17.48
C TRP A 424 25.80 -13.05 17.32
N SER A 425 25.90 -11.71 17.34
CA SER A 425 27.13 -10.99 17.66
C SER A 425 26.89 -9.99 18.79
N GLN A 426 27.31 -10.33 20.03
CA GLN A 426 27.15 -9.44 21.19
C GLN A 426 28.04 -8.18 21.09
N LYS A 427 27.50 -7.12 20.50
CA LYS A 427 27.53 -5.81 21.17
C LYS A 427 26.44 -5.81 22.25
N GLU A 428 26.67 -5.07 23.32
CA GLU A 428 25.56 -4.59 24.15
C GLU A 428 24.87 -3.49 23.33
N SER A 429 23.61 -3.70 22.97
CA SER A 429 22.71 -2.64 22.51
C SER A 429 22.57 -1.62 23.64
N ASP A 430 22.50 -0.34 23.30
CA ASP A 430 21.91 0.62 24.23
C ASP A 430 20.42 0.26 24.33
N PRO A 431 19.85 0.03 25.53
CA PRO A 431 18.45 -0.34 25.61
C PRO A 431 17.54 0.76 25.04
N ALA A 432 17.98 2.04 24.98
CA ALA A 432 17.21 3.12 24.36
C ALA A 432 17.06 2.92 22.86
N ASP A 433 18.15 2.54 22.21
CA ASP A 433 18.19 2.20 20.79
C ASP A 433 17.28 0.99 20.48
N GLU A 434 17.31 -0.03 21.35
CA GLU A 434 16.47 -1.22 21.25
C GLU A 434 14.98 -0.95 21.58
N TYR A 435 14.70 0.03 22.45
CA TYR A 435 13.34 0.44 22.81
C TYR A 435 12.70 1.30 21.71
N ILE A 436 13.42 2.29 21.19
CA ILE A 436 12.96 3.16 20.09
C ILE A 436 12.63 2.30 18.87
N ARG A 437 13.55 1.41 18.43
CA ARG A 437 13.31 0.52 17.26
C ARG A 437 12.10 -0.40 17.38
N ARG A 438 11.60 -0.67 18.60
CA ARG A 438 10.39 -1.50 18.84
C ARG A 438 9.09 -0.69 18.98
N ASN A 439 9.17 0.62 19.18
CA ASN A 439 8.04 1.48 19.54
C ASN A 439 7.89 2.72 18.63
N LEU A 440 8.75 2.83 17.63
CA LEU A 440 8.72 3.82 16.56
C LEU A 440 7.84 3.34 15.41
N HIS A 441 6.65 3.90 15.26
CA HIS A 441 5.74 3.58 14.16
C HIS A 441 5.53 4.83 13.29
N THR A 442 5.40 4.64 11.97
CA THR A 442 4.95 5.72 11.07
C THR A 442 3.44 5.57 10.88
N VAL A 443 2.69 6.61 11.22
CA VAL A 443 1.23 6.65 11.15
C VAL A 443 0.80 7.56 10.01
N ASP A 444 0.03 7.00 9.10
CA ASP A 444 -0.66 7.75 8.06
C ASP A 444 -2.13 7.96 8.46
N LEU A 445 -2.51 9.22 8.69
CA LEU A 445 -3.87 9.61 9.12
C LEU A 445 -4.93 9.49 8.01
N ALA A 446 -4.56 9.13 6.78
CA ALA A 446 -5.50 8.67 5.76
C ALA A 446 -6.10 7.27 6.08
N TYR A 447 -5.53 6.57 7.08
CA TYR A 447 -5.95 5.27 7.57
C TYR A 447 -6.34 5.37 9.05
N PRO A 448 -7.34 4.62 9.54
CA PRO A 448 -7.65 4.56 10.96
C PRO A 448 -6.44 4.10 11.80
N LEU A 449 -6.40 4.54 13.06
CA LEU A 449 -5.52 3.96 14.06
C LEU A 449 -5.98 2.53 14.41
N SER A 450 -5.06 1.74 14.94
CA SER A 450 -5.25 0.42 15.49
C SER A 450 -4.53 0.28 16.83
N ASP A 451 -4.78 -0.83 17.54
CA ASP A 451 -4.11 -1.21 18.79
C ASP A 451 -2.57 -1.22 18.66
N ALA A 452 -2.04 -1.47 17.44
CA ALA A 452 -0.61 -1.40 17.16
C ALA A 452 -0.09 0.04 17.08
N ASP A 453 -0.82 0.92 16.38
CA ASP A 453 -0.51 2.35 16.26
C ASP A 453 -0.61 3.06 17.62
N PHE A 454 -1.68 2.80 18.38
CA PHE A 454 -2.05 3.62 19.54
C PHE A 454 -1.82 2.96 20.91
N GLY A 455 -1.67 1.63 20.96
CA GLY A 455 -1.59 0.89 22.22
C GLY A 455 -2.96 0.51 22.80
N SER A 456 -2.94 -0.03 24.02
CA SER A 456 -4.13 -0.62 24.65
C SER A 456 -5.21 0.41 24.99
N SER A 457 -6.47 0.04 24.80
CA SER A 457 -7.62 0.92 24.97
C SER A 457 -8.30 0.83 26.33
N ASP A 458 -7.67 0.19 27.33
CA ASP A 458 -8.28 -0.11 28.66
C ASP A 458 -8.34 1.12 29.62
N TYR A 459 -8.04 2.32 29.14
CA TYR A 459 -7.97 3.53 29.97
C TYR A 459 -9.34 4.10 30.34
N ARG A 460 -9.40 4.71 31.53
CA ARG A 460 -10.63 5.32 32.05
C ARG A 460 -10.88 6.70 31.46
N LEU A 461 -9.79 7.42 31.22
CA LEU A 461 -9.73 8.77 30.68
C LEU A 461 -8.52 8.86 29.74
N PHE A 462 -8.74 9.30 28.50
CA PHE A 462 -7.72 9.66 27.53
C PHE A 462 -7.63 11.19 27.48
N MET A 463 -6.44 11.77 27.62
CA MET A 463 -6.25 13.22 27.62
C MET A 463 -5.35 13.65 26.45
N ALA A 464 -5.95 14.33 25.47
CA ALA A 464 -5.28 14.76 24.25
C ALA A 464 -4.94 16.25 24.28
N GLY A 465 -3.64 16.53 24.40
CA GLY A 465 -3.02 17.84 24.32
C GLY A 465 -2.72 18.21 22.89
N LEU A 466 -3.48 19.15 22.36
CA LEU A 466 -3.42 19.62 20.97
C LEU A 466 -2.85 21.04 20.89
N GLY A 467 -2.38 21.43 19.71
CA GLY A 467 -1.63 22.69 19.58
C GLY A 467 -0.97 22.91 18.23
N GLY A 468 -1.75 23.04 17.16
CA GLY A 468 -1.19 23.43 15.86
C GLY A 468 -2.18 23.50 14.70
N SER A 469 -1.65 23.28 13.49
CA SER A 469 -2.36 23.52 12.24
C SER A 469 -3.21 22.35 11.75
N ARG A 470 -3.14 21.19 12.41
CA ARG A 470 -3.79 19.93 12.01
C ARG A 470 -4.66 19.31 13.10
N ASP A 471 -5.00 20.10 14.13
CA ASP A 471 -5.73 19.60 15.31
C ASP A 471 -7.08 18.96 14.94
N THR A 472 -7.78 19.42 13.89
CA THR A 472 -9.03 18.81 13.42
C THR A 472 -8.84 17.38 12.89
N ASP A 473 -7.77 17.11 12.13
CA ASP A 473 -7.46 15.78 11.57
C ASP A 473 -7.20 14.78 12.71
N VAL A 474 -6.42 15.20 13.70
CA VAL A 474 -6.05 14.39 14.86
C VAL A 474 -7.23 14.18 15.79
N GLN A 475 -8.07 15.21 16.02
CA GLN A 475 -9.32 15.07 16.78
C GLN A 475 -10.24 14.04 16.14
N LYS A 476 -10.49 14.14 14.82
CA LYS A 476 -11.32 13.17 14.10
C LYS A 476 -10.77 11.74 14.30
N THR A 477 -9.49 11.54 13.98
CA THR A 477 -8.86 10.21 13.99
C THR A 477 -8.87 9.56 15.38
N LEU A 478 -8.58 10.35 16.43
CA LEU A 478 -8.65 9.88 17.82
C LEU A 478 -10.08 9.52 18.25
N VAL A 479 -11.08 10.33 17.90
CA VAL A 479 -12.48 10.03 18.22
C VAL A 479 -12.95 8.79 17.45
N GLU A 480 -12.62 8.64 16.16
CA GLU A 480 -13.05 7.49 15.35
C GLU A 480 -12.50 6.17 15.88
N TYR A 481 -11.21 6.13 16.24
CA TYR A 481 -10.57 4.97 16.84
C TYR A 481 -11.11 4.66 18.24
N LEU A 482 -11.10 5.64 19.15
CA LEU A 482 -11.51 5.38 20.54
C LEU A 482 -13.02 5.11 20.67
N ALA A 483 -13.86 5.64 19.76
CA ALA A 483 -15.27 5.26 19.65
C ALA A 483 -15.46 3.81 19.22
N ALA A 484 -14.62 3.27 18.34
CA ALA A 484 -14.65 1.84 18.00
C ALA A 484 -14.28 0.97 19.22
N GLN A 485 -13.29 1.40 20.01
CA GLN A 485 -12.81 0.68 21.19
C GLN A 485 -13.78 0.69 22.38
N GLY A 486 -14.38 1.84 22.70
CA GLY A 486 -15.31 1.92 23.85
C GLY A 486 -15.64 3.32 24.39
N VAL A 487 -14.91 4.36 23.98
CA VAL A 487 -15.18 5.76 24.41
C VAL A 487 -16.55 6.22 23.93
N ARG A 488 -17.36 6.74 24.85
CA ARG A 488 -18.70 7.27 24.56
C ARG A 488 -18.88 8.74 24.91
N VAL A 489 -17.87 9.36 25.53
CA VAL A 489 -17.89 10.78 25.93
C VAL A 489 -16.65 11.47 25.37
N VAL A 490 -16.84 12.59 24.67
CA VAL A 490 -15.76 13.42 24.14
C VAL A 490 -15.87 14.82 24.74
N THR A 491 -14.79 15.40 25.27
CA THR A 491 -14.80 16.75 25.85
C THR A 491 -14.22 17.80 24.89
N VAL A 492 -14.81 19.00 24.88
CA VAL A 492 -14.36 20.15 24.08
C VAL A 492 -14.03 21.37 24.97
N PRO A 493 -12.93 22.10 24.72
CA PRO A 493 -12.48 23.23 25.55
C PRO A 493 -13.23 24.57 25.30
N ASP A 494 -14.42 24.52 24.69
CA ASP A 494 -15.18 25.70 24.26
C ASP A 494 -16.11 26.32 25.34
N GLY A 495 -16.18 25.72 26.52
CA GLY A 495 -17.13 26.03 27.58
C GLY A 495 -18.33 25.08 27.63
N VAL A 496 -18.96 24.99 28.82
CA VAL A 496 -20.05 24.06 29.13
C VAL A 496 -21.26 24.25 28.22
N ALA A 497 -21.67 25.49 27.93
CA ALA A 497 -22.77 25.75 27.01
C ALA A 497 -22.45 25.37 25.57
N ALA A 498 -21.19 25.45 25.15
CA ALA A 498 -20.75 24.99 23.83
C ALA A 498 -20.84 23.46 23.73
N GLY A 499 -20.32 22.73 24.72
CA GLY A 499 -20.40 21.26 24.75
C GLY A 499 -21.84 20.73 24.72
N MET A 500 -22.76 21.37 25.44
CA MET A 500 -24.19 21.01 25.40
C MET A 500 -24.85 21.19 24.02
N LEU A 501 -24.37 22.14 23.20
CA LEU A 501 -24.86 22.36 21.84
C LEU A 501 -24.27 21.35 20.85
N LEU A 502 -23.11 20.77 21.17
CA LEU A 502 -22.54 19.66 20.43
C LEU A 502 -23.22 18.33 20.83
N ASP A 503 -23.50 18.12 22.11
CA ASP A 503 -24.19 16.92 22.62
C ASP A 503 -25.60 16.79 22.04
N ASP A 504 -26.40 17.86 22.08
CA ASP A 504 -27.72 17.91 21.43
C ASP A 504 -27.63 17.58 19.93
N TYR A 505 -26.56 17.99 19.23
CA TYR A 505 -26.34 17.57 17.85
C TYR A 505 -25.99 16.07 17.72
N LEU A 506 -25.03 15.56 18.50
CA LEU A 506 -24.62 14.15 18.44
C LEU A 506 -25.75 13.18 18.84
N GLN A 507 -26.65 13.63 19.71
CA GLN A 507 -27.79 12.86 20.20
C GLN A 507 -29.04 12.95 19.31
N THR A 508 -29.29 14.09 18.64
CA THR A 508 -30.55 14.32 17.89
C THR A 508 -30.39 14.55 16.39
N GLY A 509 -29.20 14.96 15.94
CA GLY A 509 -28.94 15.45 14.60
C GLY A 509 -29.38 16.91 14.35
N ASP A 510 -29.74 17.72 15.37
CA ASP A 510 -30.12 19.12 15.13
C ASP A 510 -28.94 19.97 14.64
N THR A 511 -28.88 20.13 13.32
CA THR A 511 -27.96 21.04 12.63
C THR A 511 -28.03 22.48 13.13
N ALA A 512 -29.13 22.94 13.74
CA ALA A 512 -29.16 24.27 14.36
C ALA A 512 -28.31 24.34 15.63
N SER A 513 -28.25 23.27 16.44
CA SER A 513 -27.33 23.17 17.59
C SER A 513 -25.87 23.05 17.16
N LEU A 514 -25.55 22.23 16.15
CA LEU A 514 -24.21 22.22 15.54
C LEU A 514 -23.80 23.62 15.05
N ASN A 515 -24.67 24.34 14.34
CA ASN A 515 -24.37 25.70 13.88
C ASN A 515 -24.26 26.74 15.01
N ARG A 516 -24.81 26.48 16.20
CA ARG A 516 -24.59 27.30 17.41
C ARG A 516 -23.26 26.95 18.10
N TYR A 517 -22.87 25.67 18.12
CA TYR A 517 -21.55 25.23 18.58
C TYR A 517 -20.44 25.80 17.70
N LEU A 518 -20.47 25.57 16.38
CA LEU A 518 -19.47 26.08 15.44
C LEU A 518 -19.30 27.62 15.49
N ALA A 519 -20.29 28.36 16.01
CA ALA A 519 -20.19 29.81 16.20
C ALA A 519 -19.30 30.24 17.41
N THR A 520 -18.89 29.32 18.30
CA THR A 520 -17.87 29.58 19.34
C THR A 520 -16.45 29.45 18.81
N LEU A 521 -16.25 28.64 17.77
CA LEU A 521 -14.96 28.41 17.14
C LEU A 521 -14.47 29.66 16.35
N PRO A 522 -13.14 29.84 16.20
CA PRO A 522 -12.54 30.68 15.17
C PRO A 522 -13.17 30.47 13.79
N ALA A 523 -13.21 31.50 12.96
CA ALA A 523 -13.92 31.45 11.67
C ALA A 523 -13.29 30.49 10.66
N GLU A 524 -11.97 30.36 10.76
CA GLU A 524 -11.09 29.48 10.00
C GLU A 524 -11.35 27.99 10.25
N GLN A 525 -11.61 27.57 11.50
CA GLN A 525 -11.79 26.16 11.88
C GLN A 525 -13.20 25.61 11.61
N ARG A 526 -14.20 26.48 11.35
CA ARG A 526 -15.63 26.08 11.41
C ARG A 526 -16.05 25.03 10.40
N GLU A 527 -15.44 25.01 9.22
CA GLU A 527 -15.89 24.13 8.14
C GLU A 527 -15.21 22.75 8.23
N GLU A 528 -13.94 22.70 8.63
CA GLU A 528 -13.26 21.44 8.99
C GLU A 528 -13.96 20.77 10.18
N SER A 529 -14.24 21.54 11.25
CA SER A 529 -15.02 21.06 12.40
C SER A 529 -16.46 20.67 12.02
N ARG A 530 -17.09 21.33 11.03
CA ARG A 530 -18.40 20.91 10.52
C ARG A 530 -18.33 19.50 9.94
N THR A 531 -17.39 19.30 9.01
CA THR A 531 -17.20 18.02 8.31
C THR A 531 -16.93 16.90 9.32
N MET A 532 -15.95 17.09 10.22
CA MET A 532 -15.63 16.15 11.29
C MET A 532 -16.86 15.73 12.10
N TRP A 533 -17.62 16.68 12.66
CA TRP A 533 -18.77 16.33 13.51
C TRP A 533 -19.93 15.71 12.71
N GLN A 534 -20.09 16.06 11.42
CA GLN A 534 -21.09 15.44 10.56
C GLN A 534 -20.75 14.00 10.17
N GLU A 535 -19.47 13.70 9.90
CA GLU A 535 -18.98 12.36 9.63
C GLU A 535 -19.06 11.48 10.90
N LEU A 536 -18.61 11.99 12.04
CA LEU A 536 -18.72 11.31 13.33
C LEU A 536 -20.17 10.98 13.70
N TYR A 537 -21.12 11.90 13.48
CA TYR A 537 -22.54 11.63 13.69
C TYR A 537 -23.11 10.60 12.69
N ALA A 538 -22.63 10.57 11.45
CA ALA A 538 -23.06 9.59 10.46
C ALA A 538 -22.58 8.16 10.82
N SER A 539 -21.37 8.03 11.35
CA SER A 539 -20.78 6.77 11.82
C SER A 539 -21.36 6.31 13.17
N TYR A 540 -21.60 7.23 14.11
CA TYR A 540 -21.97 6.94 15.50
C TYR A 540 -23.26 7.68 15.97
N PRO A 541 -24.39 7.60 15.24
CA PRO A 541 -25.58 8.41 15.49
C PRO A 541 -26.21 8.11 16.86
N GLY A 542 -26.23 9.10 17.75
CA GLY A 542 -26.74 8.95 19.12
C GLY A 542 -25.90 8.07 20.04
N MET A 543 -24.67 7.70 19.64
CA MET A 543 -23.77 6.86 20.42
C MET A 543 -22.68 7.67 21.17
N LEU A 544 -22.33 8.85 20.65
CA LEU A 544 -21.38 9.76 21.29
C LEU A 544 -22.09 10.87 22.08
N HIS A 545 -21.58 11.16 23.26
CA HIS A 545 -21.91 12.32 24.07
C HIS A 545 -20.79 13.36 24.01
N ALA A 546 -21.15 14.63 24.14
CA ALA A 546 -20.19 15.72 24.28
C ALA A 546 -20.28 16.41 25.65
N ALA A 547 -19.13 16.79 26.20
CA ALA A 547 -19.03 17.61 27.40
C ALA A 547 -18.19 18.86 27.13
N GLY A 548 -18.60 20.02 27.66
CA GLY A 548 -17.84 21.26 27.52
C GLY A 548 -17.02 21.54 28.77
N LEU A 549 -15.74 21.87 28.62
CA LEU A 549 -14.85 22.29 29.71
C LEU A 549 -14.57 23.80 29.61
N GLY A 550 -14.32 24.46 30.74
CA GLY A 550 -13.79 25.82 30.79
C GLY A 550 -14.83 26.93 30.63
N THR A 551 -14.53 27.96 29.81
CA THR A 551 -15.30 29.22 29.77
C THR A 551 -16.04 29.46 28.46
N ASP A 552 -17.34 29.73 28.55
CA ASP A 552 -18.19 29.98 27.38
C ASP A 552 -17.90 31.33 26.72
N LYS A 553 -17.35 31.27 25.51
CA LYS A 553 -16.90 32.43 24.72
C LYS A 553 -17.98 33.51 24.47
N THR A 554 -19.28 33.18 24.52
CA THR A 554 -20.37 34.16 24.35
C THR A 554 -21.59 33.92 25.24
N SER A 555 -22.22 35.00 25.72
CA SER A 555 -23.53 34.93 26.40
C SER A 555 -24.67 34.46 25.48
N SER A 556 -24.48 34.48 24.16
CA SER A 556 -25.41 33.87 23.20
C SER A 556 -25.38 32.35 23.27
N THR A 557 -24.18 31.74 23.41
CA THR A 557 -24.00 30.30 23.60
C THR A 557 -24.73 29.84 24.87
N VAL A 558 -24.47 30.50 25.99
CA VAL A 558 -25.15 30.23 27.27
C VAL A 558 -26.67 30.39 27.18
N ALA A 559 -27.17 31.38 26.43
CA ALA A 559 -28.61 31.53 26.22
C ALA A 559 -29.24 30.35 25.46
N TYR A 560 -28.53 29.75 24.49
CA TYR A 560 -29.05 28.58 23.77
C TYR A 560 -28.99 27.32 24.64
N ALA A 561 -27.90 27.10 25.39
CA ALA A 561 -27.82 25.98 26.33
C ALA A 561 -28.88 26.06 27.44
N VAL A 562 -29.15 27.26 27.98
CA VAL A 562 -30.26 27.48 28.91
C VAL A 562 -31.61 27.14 28.27
N ASN A 563 -31.82 27.44 26.99
CA ASN A 563 -33.06 27.04 26.31
C ASN A 563 -33.15 25.51 26.13
N LEU A 564 -32.06 24.79 25.82
CA LEU A 564 -32.05 23.32 25.80
C LEU A 564 -32.48 22.72 27.15
N LEU A 565 -31.94 23.24 28.26
CA LEU A 565 -32.34 22.81 29.63
C LEU A 565 -33.82 23.10 29.95
N LEU A 566 -34.44 24.07 29.28
CA LEU A 566 -35.85 24.40 29.45
C LEU A 566 -36.76 23.61 28.50
N GLU A 567 -36.29 23.27 27.30
CA GLU A 567 -37.03 22.48 26.30
C GLU A 567 -37.06 20.98 26.65
N GLY A 568 -36.00 20.47 27.29
CA GLY A 568 -35.94 19.11 27.84
C GLY A 568 -36.64 18.92 29.20
N ASN A 569 -37.14 19.99 29.83
CA ASN A 569 -37.70 19.94 31.18
C ASN A 569 -39.24 19.95 31.18
N TYR A 570 -39.85 19.01 31.92
CA TYR A 570 -41.30 18.83 32.03
C TYR A 570 -41.87 19.14 33.43
N ASN A 571 -41.03 19.58 34.38
CA ASN A 571 -41.46 19.99 35.70
C ASN A 571 -42.28 21.30 35.64
N THR A 572 -43.11 21.54 36.65
CA THR A 572 -43.89 22.79 36.74
C THR A 572 -43.09 23.82 37.55
N PRO A 573 -42.77 25.01 37.00
CA PRO A 573 -41.99 26.01 37.73
C PRO A 573 -42.82 26.62 38.85
N ASP A 574 -42.21 26.74 40.02
CA ASP A 574 -42.88 27.21 41.23
C ASP A 574 -43.19 28.72 41.18
N GLU A 575 -44.10 29.20 42.05
CA GLU A 575 -44.65 30.58 41.94
C GLU A 575 -43.58 31.67 41.93
N GLU A 576 -42.46 31.48 42.64
CA GLU A 576 -41.37 32.45 42.73
C GLU A 576 -40.58 32.61 41.42
N ILE A 577 -40.32 31.51 40.71
CA ILE A 577 -39.51 31.49 39.48
C ILE A 577 -40.34 31.48 38.18
N ARG A 578 -41.66 31.24 38.25
CA ARG A 578 -42.56 31.10 37.09
C ARG A 578 -42.42 32.21 36.04
N ASP A 579 -42.36 33.47 36.49
CA ASP A 579 -42.24 34.63 35.61
C ASP A 579 -40.84 34.71 34.97
N ALA A 580 -39.80 34.28 35.68
CA ALA A 580 -38.43 34.20 35.15
C ALA A 580 -38.31 33.08 34.11
N VAL A 581 -38.81 31.87 34.40
CA VAL A 581 -38.86 30.74 33.47
C VAL A 581 -39.62 31.10 32.19
N THR A 582 -40.79 31.74 32.32
CA THR A 582 -41.58 32.24 31.18
C THR A 582 -40.81 33.29 30.36
N ALA A 583 -39.95 34.09 30.98
CA ALA A 583 -39.14 35.10 30.32
C ALA A 583 -37.79 34.59 29.77
N MET A 584 -37.34 33.40 30.21
CA MET A 584 -36.14 32.73 29.68
C MET A 584 -36.39 32.11 28.31
N GLY A 585 -37.46 31.32 28.16
CA GLY A 585 -37.84 30.63 26.92
C GLY A 585 -38.36 31.53 25.78
N GLY A 586 -37.88 32.77 25.71
CA GLY A 586 -38.14 33.72 24.64
C GLY A 586 -36.93 33.87 23.70
N SER A 587 -37.16 34.27 22.46
CA SER A 587 -36.12 34.39 21.42
C SER A 587 -35.16 35.59 21.58
N ASN A 588 -34.79 35.96 22.80
CA ASN A 588 -33.93 37.11 23.11
C ASN A 588 -32.88 36.70 24.14
N THR A 589 -31.69 36.36 23.65
CA THR A 589 -30.57 35.83 24.44
C THR A 589 -30.18 36.69 25.65
N ARG A 590 -30.27 38.03 25.53
CA ARG A 590 -30.02 38.95 26.66
C ARG A 590 -31.08 38.82 27.76
N ASN A 591 -32.34 38.59 27.39
CA ASN A 591 -33.39 38.33 28.39
C ASN A 591 -33.18 36.95 29.03
N THR A 592 -32.87 35.92 28.24
CA THR A 592 -32.62 34.56 28.73
C THR A 592 -31.53 34.55 29.78
N VAL A 593 -30.33 35.08 29.48
CA VAL A 593 -29.21 35.14 30.44
C VAL A 593 -29.51 36.02 31.66
N TYR A 594 -30.27 37.11 31.49
CA TYR A 594 -30.66 37.97 32.61
C TYR A 594 -31.60 37.25 33.59
N TRP A 595 -32.66 36.61 33.09
CA TRP A 595 -33.63 35.91 33.93
C TRP A 595 -33.08 34.61 34.50
N PHE A 596 -32.20 33.92 33.77
CA PHE A 596 -31.46 32.76 34.26
C PHE A 596 -30.56 33.12 35.45
N ARG A 597 -29.67 34.10 35.27
CA ARG A 597 -28.81 34.58 36.37
C ARG A 597 -29.66 35.01 37.57
N LYS A 598 -30.72 35.78 37.34
CA LYS A 598 -31.60 36.26 38.41
C LYS A 598 -32.31 35.14 39.16
N ALA A 599 -32.81 34.10 38.48
CA ALA A 599 -33.51 33.00 39.13
C ALA A 599 -32.56 32.13 39.96
N MET A 600 -31.34 31.87 39.45
CA MET A 600 -30.30 31.14 40.17
C MET A 600 -29.73 31.94 41.37
N GLU A 601 -29.67 33.27 41.27
CA GLU A 601 -29.18 34.18 42.32
C GLU A 601 -30.22 34.45 43.42
N GLU A 602 -31.50 34.68 43.05
CA GLU A 602 -32.57 35.02 44.01
C GLU A 602 -33.29 33.79 44.59
N SER A 603 -33.41 32.68 43.84
CA SER A 603 -34.29 31.54 44.17
C SER A 603 -33.68 30.15 43.84
N PRO A 604 -32.45 29.82 44.31
CA PRO A 604 -31.73 28.61 43.92
C PRO A 604 -32.48 27.30 44.26
N GLU A 605 -33.10 27.19 45.45
CA GLU A 605 -33.85 25.98 45.87
C GLU A 605 -35.04 25.69 44.92
N ALA A 606 -35.70 26.73 44.41
CA ALA A 606 -36.81 26.58 43.46
C ALA A 606 -36.30 26.24 42.04
N MET A 607 -35.11 26.70 41.66
CA MET A 607 -34.44 26.29 40.43
C MET A 607 -33.96 24.83 40.50
N GLU A 608 -33.56 24.34 41.68
CA GLU A 608 -33.20 22.95 41.94
C GLU A 608 -34.40 22.02 41.80
N GLU A 609 -35.52 22.29 42.49
CA GLU A 609 -36.76 21.49 42.34
C GLU A 609 -37.33 21.56 40.91
N TYR A 610 -37.17 22.69 40.22
CA TYR A 610 -37.61 22.82 38.82
C TYR A 610 -36.72 22.05 37.85
N LEU A 611 -35.39 22.14 37.94
CA LEU A 611 -34.48 21.52 36.95
C LEU A 611 -34.18 20.05 37.24
N GLY A 612 -34.30 19.60 38.49
CA GLY A 612 -33.98 18.23 38.88
C GLY A 612 -32.53 17.88 38.55
N ASP A 613 -32.33 16.76 37.86
CA ASP A 613 -31.00 16.26 37.48
C ASP A 613 -30.18 17.29 36.67
N ASN A 614 -30.84 18.15 35.89
CA ASN A 614 -30.21 19.24 35.12
C ASN A 614 -29.71 20.41 35.97
N TYR A 615 -29.98 20.45 37.27
CA TYR A 615 -29.59 21.56 38.15
C TYR A 615 -28.07 21.68 38.29
N ALA A 616 -27.32 20.57 38.31
CA ALA A 616 -25.85 20.60 38.38
C ALA A 616 -25.25 21.35 37.16
N THR A 617 -25.72 21.04 35.96
CA THR A 617 -25.32 21.70 34.71
C THR A 617 -25.73 23.17 34.69
N ALA A 618 -26.97 23.49 35.06
CA ALA A 618 -27.45 24.87 35.15
C ALA A 618 -26.65 25.70 36.18
N ARG A 619 -26.34 25.11 37.34
CA ARG A 619 -25.50 25.73 38.35
C ARG A 619 -24.11 26.03 37.82
N ARG A 620 -23.50 25.10 37.07
CA ARG A 620 -22.18 25.34 36.44
C ARG A 620 -22.21 26.44 35.37
N LEU A 621 -23.28 26.52 34.57
CA LEU A 621 -23.51 27.64 33.64
C LEU A 621 -23.66 28.98 34.38
N TYR A 622 -24.30 28.98 35.56
CA TYR A 622 -24.43 30.16 36.40
C TYR A 622 -23.09 30.59 37.03
N GLU A 623 -22.33 29.65 37.57
CA GLU A 623 -20.98 29.85 38.15
C GLU A 623 -20.05 30.52 37.10
N GLY A 624 -20.08 30.03 35.86
CA GLY A 624 -19.35 30.62 34.72
C GLY A 624 -19.88 32.00 34.29
N LEU A 625 -21.18 32.28 34.43
CA LEU A 625 -21.75 33.60 34.14
C LEU A 625 -21.36 34.67 35.17
N GLN A 626 -21.16 34.29 36.44
CA GLN A 626 -20.70 35.21 37.48
C GLN A 626 -19.17 35.39 37.48
N GLY A 627 -18.42 34.39 37.00
CA GLY A 627 -16.95 34.38 37.08
C GLY A 627 -16.46 34.15 38.51
N GLU A 628 -17.20 33.34 39.29
CA GLU A 628 -16.85 33.00 40.69
C GLU A 628 -15.72 31.96 40.76
N LEU A 629 -15.61 31.13 39.72
CA LEU A 629 -14.45 30.28 39.46
C LEU A 629 -13.45 31.12 38.63
N THR A 630 -12.44 31.67 39.29
CA THR A 630 -11.54 32.69 38.72
C THR A 630 -10.21 32.15 38.19
N ASP A 631 -9.89 30.89 38.46
CA ASP A 631 -8.69 30.23 37.96
C ASP A 631 -9.06 29.24 36.85
N GLY A 632 -8.24 29.19 35.79
CA GLY A 632 -8.53 28.42 34.58
C GLY A 632 -8.32 26.92 34.79
N GLU A 633 -7.26 26.56 35.50
CA GLU A 633 -6.87 25.16 35.74
C GLU A 633 -7.80 24.50 36.76
N GLU A 634 -8.18 25.22 37.84
CA GLU A 634 -9.20 24.74 38.78
C GLU A 634 -10.54 24.52 38.07
N LEU A 635 -10.91 25.38 37.12
CA LEU A 635 -12.16 25.27 36.37
C LEU A 635 -12.20 24.05 35.44
N LEU A 636 -11.10 23.76 34.73
CA LEU A 636 -10.97 22.57 33.88
C LEU A 636 -11.01 21.28 34.72
N ALA A 637 -10.37 21.28 35.89
CA ALA A 637 -10.39 20.14 36.81
C ALA A 637 -11.79 19.89 37.40
N ASP A 638 -12.47 20.94 37.89
CA ASP A 638 -13.83 20.87 38.41
C ASP A 638 -14.85 20.43 37.35
N ASP A 639 -14.67 20.81 36.09
CA ASP A 639 -15.51 20.33 34.99
C ASP A 639 -15.25 18.86 34.67
N LEU A 640 -13.99 18.48 34.45
CA LEU A 640 -13.64 17.12 34.02
C LEU A 640 -13.99 16.08 35.10
N GLN A 641 -13.83 16.43 36.39
CA GLN A 641 -14.36 15.61 37.49
C GLN A 641 -15.88 15.44 37.41
N ARG A 642 -16.65 16.51 37.12
CA ARG A 642 -18.11 16.40 36.95
C ARG A 642 -18.50 15.53 35.74
N VAL A 643 -17.69 15.46 34.68
CA VAL A 643 -17.91 14.53 33.56
C VAL A 643 -17.67 13.09 34.00
N LEU A 644 -16.60 12.81 34.74
CA LEU A 644 -16.34 11.49 35.34
C LEU A 644 -17.47 11.03 36.26
N GLU A 645 -17.97 11.92 37.13
CA GLU A 645 -19.11 11.67 38.03
C GLU A 645 -20.43 11.44 37.29
N ALA A 646 -20.67 12.16 36.17
CA ALA A 646 -21.88 12.01 35.36
C ALA A 646 -21.89 10.71 34.52
N TYR A 647 -20.71 10.24 34.12
CA TYR A 647 -20.52 9.06 33.26
C TYR A 647 -19.62 8.00 33.94
N PRO A 648 -20.04 7.42 35.08
CA PRO A 648 -19.18 6.61 35.95
C PRO A 648 -18.68 5.31 35.31
N GLU A 649 -19.37 4.77 34.31
CA GLU A 649 -19.08 3.49 33.66
C GLU A 649 -18.64 3.67 32.18
N GLN A 650 -18.31 4.89 31.73
CA GLN A 650 -17.99 5.18 30.31
C GLN A 650 -16.61 5.81 30.17
N GLN A 651 -15.80 5.27 29.27
CA GLN A 651 -14.49 5.85 28.93
C GLN A 651 -14.67 7.21 28.25
N ILE A 652 -13.76 8.15 28.57
CA ILE A 652 -13.81 9.55 28.15
C ILE A 652 -12.56 9.90 27.35
N LEU A 653 -12.71 10.61 26.24
CA LEU A 653 -11.63 11.31 25.56
C LEU A 653 -11.75 12.82 25.82
N ALA A 654 -10.74 13.44 26.40
CA ALA A 654 -10.74 14.86 26.74
C ALA A 654 -9.70 15.64 25.93
N PHE A 655 -10.15 16.63 25.15
CA PHE A 655 -9.26 17.55 24.44
C PHE A 655 -8.96 18.79 25.31
N VAL A 656 -7.67 19.05 25.54
CA VAL A 656 -7.15 20.10 26.44
C VAL A 656 -5.90 20.76 25.84
N GLU A 657 -5.37 21.80 26.50
CA GLU A 657 -4.11 22.44 26.09
C GLU A 657 -2.91 21.52 26.35
N GLY A 658 -1.85 21.66 25.55
CA GLY A 658 -0.76 20.66 25.43
C GLY A 658 -0.05 20.31 26.75
N ASP A 659 0.21 21.32 27.58
CA ASP A 659 0.79 21.20 28.93
C ASP A 659 -0.14 20.48 29.92
N GLN A 660 -1.45 20.68 29.81
CA GLN A 660 -2.46 20.14 30.72
C GLN A 660 -2.76 18.65 30.47
N ALA A 661 -2.44 18.13 29.29
CA ALA A 661 -2.61 16.72 28.92
C ALA A 661 -1.52 15.78 29.45
N LEU A 662 -0.37 16.33 29.83
CA LEU A 662 0.85 15.60 30.18
C LEU A 662 0.94 15.47 31.71
N GLN A 663 1.37 14.31 32.23
CA GLN A 663 1.44 14.08 33.68
C GLN A 663 2.66 14.73 34.34
N THR A 664 2.73 16.07 34.28
CA THR A 664 3.73 16.88 35.01
C THR A 664 3.18 17.34 36.36
N ASP A 665 4.09 17.70 37.27
CA ASP A 665 3.74 18.09 38.64
C ASP A 665 2.90 19.37 38.68
N GLY A 666 1.59 19.23 38.96
CA GLY A 666 0.59 20.32 38.95
C GLY A 666 -0.37 20.33 37.77
N SER A 667 -0.10 19.57 36.70
CA SER A 667 -0.98 19.44 35.53
C SER A 667 -2.39 18.93 35.84
N LEU A 668 -3.34 19.26 34.96
CA LEU A 668 -4.66 18.62 34.96
C LEU A 668 -4.58 17.10 34.86
N ALA A 669 -3.70 16.54 34.03
CA ALA A 669 -3.56 15.09 33.86
C ALA A 669 -3.07 14.38 35.14
N ALA A 670 -2.01 14.88 35.79
CA ALA A 670 -1.56 14.32 37.08
C ALA A 670 -2.64 14.46 38.17
N ARG A 671 -3.40 15.56 38.16
CA ARG A 671 -4.52 15.79 39.08
C ARG A 671 -5.70 14.84 38.81
N MET A 672 -5.97 14.46 37.57
CA MET A 672 -6.97 13.43 37.23
C MET A 672 -6.49 12.03 37.60
N GLN A 673 -5.21 11.69 37.37
CA GLN A 673 -4.63 10.40 37.75
C GLN A 673 -4.78 10.15 39.27
N GLN A 674 -4.49 11.16 40.10
CA GLN A 674 -4.69 11.09 41.55
C GLN A 674 -6.15 10.86 41.99
N LEU A 675 -7.14 11.24 41.19
CA LEU A 675 -8.56 10.96 41.47
C LEU A 675 -8.96 9.54 41.07
N LEU A 676 -8.39 9.02 39.97
CA LEU A 676 -8.70 7.69 39.42
C LEU A 676 -8.01 6.55 40.16
N GLU A 677 -6.85 6.81 40.80
CA GLU A 677 -6.16 5.86 41.67
C GLU A 677 -7.03 5.30 42.81
N GLU A 678 -8.03 6.04 43.30
CA GLU A 678 -8.94 5.55 44.36
C GLU A 678 -9.80 4.35 43.91
N ASN A 679 -9.96 4.14 42.60
CA ASN A 679 -10.78 3.09 41.98
C ASN A 679 -9.97 2.00 41.23
N GLU A 680 -8.64 2.03 41.27
CA GLU A 680 -7.75 1.25 40.38
C GLU A 680 -7.88 1.66 38.88
N GLU A 681 -8.35 2.88 38.59
CA GLU A 681 -8.52 3.45 37.25
C GLU A 681 -7.28 4.27 36.80
N LYS A 682 -7.11 4.50 35.49
CA LYS A 682 -5.92 5.17 34.91
C LYS A 682 -6.24 6.23 33.84
N VAL A 683 -5.38 7.24 33.74
CA VAL A 683 -5.28 8.22 32.64
C VAL A 683 -4.26 7.76 31.60
N CYS A 684 -4.62 7.76 30.32
CA CYS A 684 -3.67 7.79 29.20
C CYS A 684 -3.47 9.25 28.76
N SER A 685 -2.22 9.67 28.64
CA SER A 685 -1.85 10.99 28.13
C SER A 685 -1.52 10.91 26.64
N ILE A 686 -1.86 11.94 25.88
CA ILE A 686 -1.61 11.99 24.44
C ILE A 686 -1.12 13.39 24.14
N GLY A 687 0.11 13.51 23.67
CA GLY A 687 0.74 14.77 23.31
C GLY A 687 0.93 14.89 21.81
N VAL A 688 0.69 16.06 21.23
CA VAL A 688 0.90 16.28 19.79
C VAL A 688 1.85 17.47 19.59
N THR A 689 2.75 17.35 18.62
CA THR A 689 3.80 18.35 18.38
C THR A 689 4.15 18.43 16.89
N TYR A 690 3.61 19.43 16.22
CA TYR A 690 3.83 19.66 14.78
C TYR A 690 5.10 20.47 14.57
N GLY A 691 5.82 20.25 13.46
CA GLY A 691 7.08 20.94 13.23
C GLY A 691 7.89 20.42 12.06
N LYS A 692 9.03 21.07 11.81
CA LYS A 692 9.87 20.85 10.63
C LYS A 692 11.26 20.40 11.02
N TRP A 693 11.62 19.21 10.58
CA TRP A 693 12.98 18.71 10.61
C TRP A 693 13.88 19.46 9.62
N LYS A 694 14.98 20.02 10.14
CA LYS A 694 16.03 20.67 9.34
C LYS A 694 17.04 19.64 8.83
N ASN A 695 17.73 19.98 7.73
CA ASN A 695 18.77 19.16 7.07
C ASN A 695 19.98 18.78 7.97
N ASN A 696 20.01 19.23 9.23
CA ASN A 696 21.02 18.90 10.24
C ASN A 696 20.46 18.02 11.37
N ALA A 697 19.37 17.28 11.11
CA ALA A 697 18.70 16.39 12.07
C ALA A 697 18.28 17.09 13.39
N THR A 698 17.64 18.24 13.27
CA THR A 698 16.99 18.92 14.42
C THR A 698 15.56 19.30 14.07
N PHE A 699 14.64 19.00 14.96
CA PHE A 699 13.24 19.41 14.90
C PHE A 699 13.09 20.90 15.28
N GLU A 700 12.25 21.63 14.55
CA GLU A 700 11.80 22.97 14.90
C GLU A 700 10.27 22.94 14.96
N PRO A 701 9.64 23.03 16.16
CA PRO A 701 8.19 23.00 16.27
C PRO A 701 7.55 24.20 15.56
N ASP A 702 6.38 23.99 14.96
CA ASP A 702 5.67 24.98 14.15
C ASP A 702 5.00 26.09 14.98
N ALA A 703 4.97 25.92 16.31
CA ALA A 703 4.44 26.87 17.28
C ALA A 703 5.35 26.95 18.53
N GLU A 704 5.20 28.03 19.30
CA GLU A 704 5.79 28.16 20.66
C GLU A 704 5.04 27.25 21.65
N SER A 705 5.16 25.93 21.47
CA SER A 705 4.62 24.95 22.43
C SER A 705 5.58 24.83 23.62
N ASP A 706 5.31 25.59 24.67
CA ASP A 706 6.19 25.63 25.84
C ASP A 706 6.30 24.28 26.56
N ALA A 707 5.31 23.38 26.42
CA ALA A 707 5.33 22.02 26.96
C ALA A 707 6.54 21.16 26.50
N TRP A 708 7.00 21.27 25.26
CA TRP A 708 7.98 20.34 24.66
C TRP A 708 9.41 20.89 24.62
N ASP A 709 10.40 20.10 25.04
CA ASP A 709 11.81 20.37 24.74
C ASP A 709 12.17 19.87 23.33
N ALA A 710 12.34 20.80 22.39
CA ALA A 710 12.76 20.50 21.03
C ALA A 710 14.26 20.16 20.91
N GLU A 711 15.12 20.57 21.85
CA GLU A 711 16.54 20.18 21.86
C GLU A 711 16.69 18.74 22.36
N GLY A 712 16.05 18.39 23.49
CA GLY A 712 15.90 17.01 23.98
C GLY A 712 15.27 16.08 22.94
N LEU A 713 14.13 16.45 22.34
CA LEU A 713 13.49 15.67 21.27
C LEU A 713 14.41 15.45 20.06
N SER A 714 15.16 16.47 19.63
CA SER A 714 16.14 16.34 18.54
C SER A 714 17.29 15.40 18.90
N SER A 715 17.76 15.46 20.15
CA SER A 715 18.84 14.61 20.67
C SER A 715 18.41 13.14 20.82
N TRP A 716 17.16 12.91 21.23
CA TRP A 716 16.56 11.59 21.45
C TRP A 716 16.20 10.87 20.14
N LEU A 717 15.69 11.60 19.14
CA LEU A 717 15.27 11.04 17.86
C LEU A 717 16.39 10.95 16.82
N GLY A 718 17.40 11.84 16.90
CA GLY A 718 18.66 11.71 16.17
C GLY A 718 18.51 11.47 14.67
N GLU A 719 18.99 10.31 14.19
CA GLU A 719 18.93 9.91 12.78
C GLU A 719 17.68 9.07 12.41
N TYR A 720 16.83 8.73 13.39
CA TYR A 720 15.65 7.87 13.19
C TYR A 720 14.43 8.55 12.58
N VAL A 721 14.51 9.84 12.20
CA VAL A 721 13.38 10.59 11.63
C VAL A 721 13.76 11.27 10.32
N THR A 722 13.00 10.97 9.25
CA THR A 722 13.20 11.54 7.92
C THR A 722 12.90 13.05 7.91
N PRO A 723 13.78 13.90 7.36
CA PRO A 723 13.51 15.33 7.25
C PRO A 723 12.22 15.64 6.46
N GLY A 724 11.31 16.43 7.06
CA GLY A 724 10.07 16.90 6.44
C GLY A 724 8.76 16.32 7.01
N LYS A 725 8.81 15.41 7.99
CA LYS A 725 7.62 14.76 8.58
C LYS A 725 7.13 15.45 9.87
N ASP A 726 5.82 15.39 10.12
CA ASP A 726 5.15 15.85 11.37
C ASP A 726 5.27 14.77 12.48
N LEU A 727 4.87 15.08 13.73
CA LEU A 727 5.00 14.16 14.87
C LEU A 727 3.77 14.13 15.81
N MET A 728 3.48 12.94 16.35
CA MET A 728 2.41 12.66 17.32
C MET A 728 2.93 11.66 18.38
N LEU A 729 2.52 11.82 19.64
CA LEU A 729 3.13 11.14 20.79
C LEU A 729 2.03 10.56 21.70
N ALA A 730 1.83 9.24 21.65
CA ALA A 730 0.89 8.54 22.54
C ALA A 730 1.64 8.06 23.79
N LEU A 731 1.13 8.39 24.98
CA LEU A 731 1.81 8.20 26.26
C LEU A 731 1.04 7.24 27.16
N ASP A 732 1.67 6.09 27.41
CA ASP A 732 1.29 5.06 28.38
C ASP A 732 2.55 4.68 29.22
N GLY A 733 2.44 3.88 30.28
CA GLY A 733 3.35 3.97 31.44
C GLY A 733 4.10 2.72 31.94
N GLU A 734 3.77 1.48 31.58
CA GLU A 734 4.28 0.30 32.35
C GLU A 734 5.64 -0.36 31.96
N ASP A 735 6.30 -0.07 30.83
CA ASP A 735 7.49 -0.82 30.33
C ASP A 735 8.70 0.04 29.86
N CYS A 736 8.83 1.30 30.29
CA CYS A 736 9.94 2.18 29.84
C CYS A 736 11.30 1.88 30.55
N PRO A 737 12.42 1.60 29.84
CA PRO A 737 13.67 1.12 30.48
C PRO A 737 14.65 2.15 31.08
N PHE A 738 14.41 3.47 31.01
CA PHE A 738 15.44 4.50 31.31
C PHE A 738 15.29 5.18 32.67
N ALA A 739 16.40 5.67 33.22
CA ALA A 739 16.45 6.39 34.50
C ALA A 739 17.79 7.14 34.69
N ASP A 740 18.06 8.17 33.87
CA ASP A 740 19.15 9.15 34.08
C ASP A 740 19.04 10.35 33.09
N GLY A 741 17.86 10.98 32.96
CA GLY A 741 17.66 12.40 32.65
C GLY A 741 18.10 13.02 31.30
N ASP A 742 17.12 13.33 30.44
CA ASP A 742 16.98 14.60 29.69
C ASP A 742 15.55 14.66 29.08
N SER A 743 14.63 15.42 29.69
CA SER A 743 13.17 15.25 29.48
C SER A 743 12.63 15.78 28.15
N LEU A 744 11.63 15.09 27.57
CA LEU A 744 10.80 15.65 26.48
C LEU A 744 10.02 16.89 26.92
N LEU A 745 9.84 17.10 28.23
CA LEU A 745 8.97 18.14 28.79
C LEU A 745 9.79 19.23 29.48
N LYS A 746 9.54 20.50 29.14
CA LYS A 746 10.27 21.63 29.77
C LYS A 746 9.91 21.76 31.26
N ASP A 747 10.92 22.05 32.07
CA ASP A 747 10.81 22.37 33.50
C ASP A 747 10.08 21.32 34.38
N ALA A 748 10.01 20.05 33.95
CA ALA A 748 9.54 18.95 34.78
C ALA A 748 10.63 18.50 35.78
N ASP A 749 10.28 18.40 37.07
CA ASP A 749 11.13 17.81 38.14
C ASP A 749 11.12 16.25 38.12
N ALA A 750 10.40 15.64 37.16
CA ALA A 750 10.29 14.19 36.94
C ALA A 750 11.14 13.73 35.74
N ASP A 751 11.58 12.46 35.74
CA ASP A 751 12.43 11.92 34.67
C ASP A 751 11.61 11.68 33.38
N VAL A 752 12.28 11.69 32.21
CA VAL A 752 11.68 11.50 30.85
C VAL A 752 10.78 10.25 30.78
N THR A 753 11.12 9.30 31.63
CA THR A 753 11.01 7.87 31.43
C THR A 753 9.83 7.29 32.20
N GLU A 754 9.29 8.05 33.15
CA GLU A 754 8.04 7.77 33.85
C GLU A 754 6.81 8.17 33.02
N VAL A 755 6.99 8.82 31.85
CA VAL A 755 5.92 9.55 31.13
C VAL A 755 5.78 9.23 29.63
N ALA A 756 6.70 8.53 28.97
CA ALA A 756 6.66 8.34 27.50
C ALA A 756 6.98 6.92 27.00
N GLN A 757 6.26 6.45 25.96
CA GLN A 757 6.41 5.09 25.41
C GLN A 757 6.37 4.94 23.87
N LYS A 758 5.35 5.45 23.15
CA LYS A 758 5.26 5.24 21.69
C LYS A 758 5.39 6.52 20.89
N LEU A 759 6.11 6.41 19.76
CA LEU A 759 6.36 7.52 18.84
C LEU A 759 5.65 7.29 17.52
N LEU A 760 4.83 8.25 17.09
CA LEU A 760 4.02 8.18 15.87
C LEU A 760 4.46 9.29 14.91
N ILE A 761 5.25 8.93 13.88
CA ILE A 761 5.64 9.89 12.85
C ILE A 761 4.47 10.09 11.89
N LEU A 762 4.04 11.33 11.66
CA LEU A 762 2.90 11.67 10.80
C LEU A 762 3.36 11.94 9.35
N ASN A 763 2.68 11.32 8.38
CA ASN A 763 2.95 11.53 6.95
C ASN A 763 2.59 12.98 6.50
N PRO A 764 3.51 13.76 5.90
CA PRO A 764 3.29 15.18 5.57
C PRO A 764 2.34 15.46 4.39
N ASP A 765 2.06 14.49 3.50
CA ASP A 765 1.15 14.71 2.37
C ASP A 765 -0.33 14.83 2.80
N ASN A 766 -0.65 14.48 4.05
CA ASN A 766 -1.97 14.59 4.64
C ASN A 766 -2.36 16.04 4.95
N LYS A 767 -2.73 16.77 3.90
CA LYS A 767 -3.95 17.57 3.99
C LYS A 767 -5.12 16.72 3.53
N ILE A 768 -6.18 16.65 4.33
CA ILE A 768 -7.51 16.42 3.79
C ILE A 768 -7.83 17.64 2.92
N ALA A 769 -7.49 17.55 1.63
CA ALA A 769 -7.91 18.52 0.64
C ALA A 769 -9.44 18.48 0.61
N ALA A 770 -10.09 19.49 1.22
CA ALA A 770 -11.53 19.58 1.28
C ALA A 770 -12.08 19.52 -0.16
N ALA A 771 -12.64 18.37 -0.53
CA ALA A 771 -13.15 18.11 -1.86
C ALA A 771 -14.33 19.06 -2.11
N THR A 772 -14.04 20.17 -2.79
CA THR A 772 -15.03 21.19 -3.09
C THR A 772 -16.11 20.57 -3.95
N ALA A 773 -17.31 20.41 -3.38
CA ALA A 773 -18.47 19.74 -3.99
C ALA A 773 -19.11 20.52 -5.16
N GLU A 774 -18.30 21.23 -5.95
CA GLU A 774 -18.64 21.91 -7.19
C GLU A 774 -17.82 21.39 -8.41
N SER A 775 -16.84 20.49 -8.23
CA SER A 775 -16.12 19.85 -9.37
C SER A 775 -16.73 18.53 -9.85
N ALA A 776 -17.57 17.88 -9.06
CA ALA A 776 -18.12 16.54 -9.33
C ALA A 776 -19.25 16.49 -10.40
N GLU A 777 -19.36 17.48 -11.29
CA GLU A 777 -20.33 17.51 -12.40
C GLU A 777 -19.71 17.71 -13.80
N GLU A 778 -18.39 17.90 -13.96
CA GLU A 778 -17.74 18.10 -15.29
C GLU A 778 -16.53 17.18 -15.61
N GLU A 779 -16.36 16.04 -14.92
CA GLU A 779 -15.43 14.96 -15.36
C GLU A 779 -16.17 13.63 -15.61
N VAL A 780 -16.76 13.53 -16.81
CA VAL A 780 -17.11 12.29 -17.50
C VAL A 780 -16.86 12.50 -19.00
N TRP A 781 -15.71 12.04 -19.52
CA TRP A 781 -15.47 11.62 -20.91
C TRP A 781 -14.11 10.91 -21.04
#